data_AF-A0A162W5W9-F1
#
_entry.id   AF-A0A162W5W9-F1
#
_cell.length_a   1.000
_cell.length_b   1.000
_cell.length_c   1.000
_cell.angle_alpha   90.00
_cell.angle_beta   90.00
_cell.angle_gamma   90.00
#
_symmetry.space_group_name_H-M   'P 1'
#
loop_
_entity.id
_entity.type
_entity.pdbx_description
1 polymer ?
#
loop_
_entity_poly.entity_id
_entity_poly.type
_entity_poly.pdbx_seq_one_letter_code
_entity_poly.pdbx_strand_id
1 'polypeptide(L)'
;MAQQERQKSALITGCTPGGIGHFLALEFAEKGFQVLGTVRDPSKYTSPHQNITFLSLELTSIDSIRELRKRVTEITNGKLDILYNNAGRNYVVPALDYDTDELHELFEANVFAVMHMCREFTPLLIEAKGTIVQTGSVAGILPYVWGAPYNASKAALHSYTNTLRVELAPLGVRVVNVITGGVKSNIARTHRELPPGSYMQPLAPEYERRLTHSQQLGMDTKQYASSCVNQVLRGDGWFGRQREIWEGKMSWIVWFGWKWMPTKIFDWYFTYVFKLGKLRGSVGPNKKTVRNLCSTASRTLRQRSSVISRAVRPIALRAAPTTSIAPRAAAASSFSTMASLKSAAPPVSGKREYDPEIKDIANYVHNVSIDSELAYDTARWVFVDTLGCGLEGLQFEQCRKILGPTVEGTVVPNGTKVPGTNYQLDPINGAFNIGAMIRWLDFNDCWLAAEWGHPSDNLGAILATADWINRTNKNGGNLGNGKIFKVRDVLEAMIRAHEIQGCMALENSFNKVGLDHVILVKLASTAVVSKMMGLTEGQTRDAVSQAFVDGQSMRTYRHSPNTMSRKSWAAGDACQTAVNLVLKVLKGEQGLPTVLSAPTWGFYDVNFGGKPFQFQRPYGSYVMENVLFKVSYPAEFHSQTAVEAAQRLNKKLKAMGKSAEDIEHVVNRTHEACIRIIDKQFKPMENFADRDHCVQYMVSTMFVFNRLEATDYPDDSEAAQSALVESLRQKISCVEDPQFTKDYHDPEKRTISNALTVTLKDGTVLEEEVVEAPLGHRLRREEAKPEILAKYKRHLGPHYPAEHVDKLVSLAQDAKTIDNMDVDEYVDLYVKN
;
A
#
# COMPACT_ATOMS: atom_id res chain seq x y z
N MET A 1 41.40 20.32 36.93
CA MET A 1 41.72 19.84 35.57
C MET A 1 40.79 20.54 34.62
N ALA A 2 41.32 21.35 33.70
CA ALA A 2 40.49 22.02 32.69
C ALA A 2 39.79 20.95 31.85
N GLN A 3 38.46 21.00 31.79
CA GLN A 3 37.64 20.10 30.99
C GLN A 3 38.02 20.37 29.53
N GLN A 4 38.75 19.45 28.90
CA GLN A 4 39.20 19.60 27.52
C GLN A 4 37.96 19.74 26.63
N GLU A 5 37.73 20.94 26.07
CA GLU A 5 36.52 21.21 25.29
C GLU A 5 36.41 20.22 24.13
N ARG A 6 35.28 19.50 24.06
CA ARG A 6 35.01 18.55 22.98
C ARG A 6 34.99 19.28 21.65
N GLN A 7 35.77 18.79 20.68
CA GLN A 7 35.71 19.27 19.30
C GLN A 7 34.30 19.03 18.73
N LYS A 8 33.66 20.10 18.22
CA LYS A 8 32.31 20.01 17.65
C LYS A 8 32.31 19.29 16.31
N SER A 9 31.22 18.58 16.00
CA SER A 9 31.09 17.75 14.80
C SER A 9 30.02 18.26 13.84
N ALA A 10 30.29 18.18 12.52
CA ALA A 10 29.35 18.57 11.48
C ALA A 10 29.21 17.47 10.41
N LEU A 11 28.01 16.91 10.27
CA LEU A 11 27.67 15.98 9.19
C LEU A 11 27.06 16.76 8.02
N ILE A 12 27.67 16.68 6.84
CA ILE A 12 27.23 17.44 5.65
C ILE A 12 26.98 16.46 4.50
N THR A 13 25.79 16.53 3.90
CA THR A 13 25.45 15.66 2.77
C THR A 13 25.88 16.25 1.42
N GLY A 14 26.41 15.40 0.53
CA GLY A 14 26.71 15.77 -0.86
C GLY A 14 27.98 16.63 -1.00
N CYS A 15 29.10 16.15 -0.47
CA CYS A 15 30.39 16.84 -0.42
C CYS A 15 31.33 16.49 -1.58
N THR A 16 30.80 16.07 -2.74
CA THR A 16 31.61 15.82 -3.94
C THR A 16 32.43 17.07 -4.30
N PRO A 17 33.74 16.95 -4.58
CA PRO A 17 34.61 18.09 -4.89
C PRO A 17 34.03 19.05 -5.94
N GLY A 18 34.15 20.35 -5.67
CA GLY A 18 33.60 21.43 -6.49
C GLY A 18 32.10 21.73 -6.29
N GLY A 19 31.37 20.93 -5.51
CA GLY A 19 29.98 21.22 -5.14
C GLY A 19 29.83 22.14 -3.92
N ILE A 20 28.61 22.60 -3.63
CA ILE A 20 28.30 23.44 -2.45
C ILE A 20 28.71 22.72 -1.16
N GLY A 21 28.38 21.44 -1.01
CA GLY A 21 28.71 20.65 0.19
C GLY A 21 30.20 20.52 0.44
N HIS A 22 31.02 20.53 -0.61
CA HIS A 22 32.49 20.49 -0.50
C HIS A 22 33.02 21.78 0.14
N PHE A 23 32.56 22.95 -0.32
CA PHE A 23 33.00 24.23 0.25
C PHE A 23 32.38 24.50 1.63
N LEU A 24 31.17 24.01 1.91
CA LEU A 24 30.60 24.01 3.27
C LEU A 24 31.49 23.18 4.22
N ALA A 25 31.95 22.00 3.78
CA ALA A 25 32.84 21.16 4.58
C ALA A 25 34.17 21.83 4.88
N LEU A 26 34.79 22.49 3.88
CA LEU A 26 36.02 23.26 4.07
C LEU A 26 35.83 24.39 5.09
N GLU A 27 34.76 25.19 4.97
CA GLU A 27 34.54 26.31 5.88
C GLU A 27 34.25 25.83 7.32
N PHE A 28 33.44 24.80 7.54
CA PHE A 28 33.27 24.23 8.89
C PHE A 28 34.59 23.70 9.46
N ALA A 29 35.42 23.07 8.64
CA ALA A 29 36.71 22.55 9.04
C ALA A 29 37.71 23.66 9.41
N GLU A 30 37.73 24.78 8.66
CA GLU A 30 38.48 26.00 8.96
C GLU A 30 38.02 26.66 10.28
N LYS A 31 36.74 26.51 10.65
CA LYS A 31 36.19 26.91 11.96
C LYS A 31 36.46 25.90 13.08
N GLY A 32 37.26 24.86 12.83
CA GLY A 32 37.70 23.88 13.84
C GLY A 32 36.75 22.70 14.07
N PHE A 33 35.67 22.56 13.29
CA PHE A 33 34.79 21.40 13.41
C PHE A 33 35.44 20.13 12.85
N GLN A 34 35.14 18.99 13.47
CA GLN A 34 35.32 17.69 12.86
C GLN A 34 34.20 17.46 11.86
N VAL A 35 34.51 17.47 10.57
CA VAL A 35 33.51 17.40 9.51
C VAL A 35 33.43 15.99 8.94
N LEU A 36 32.22 15.44 8.97
CA LEU A 36 31.85 14.18 8.34
C LEU A 36 31.14 14.54 7.04
N GLY A 37 31.88 14.59 5.93
CA GLY A 37 31.33 14.90 4.62
C GLY A 37 30.87 13.63 3.91
N THR A 38 29.70 13.61 3.29
CA THR A 38 29.23 12.40 2.59
C THR A 38 29.41 12.47 1.08
N VAL A 39 29.85 11.35 0.50
CA VAL A 39 29.96 11.10 -0.94
C VAL A 39 29.53 9.65 -1.19
N ARG A 40 29.16 9.31 -2.42
CA ARG A 40 28.76 7.92 -2.75
C ARG A 40 29.90 6.92 -2.61
N ASP A 41 31.10 7.34 -2.97
CA ASP A 41 32.29 6.49 -2.96
C ASP A 41 33.48 7.28 -2.41
N PRO A 42 33.77 7.15 -1.10
CA PRO A 42 34.86 7.86 -0.44
C PRO A 42 36.24 7.55 -1.03
N SER A 43 36.43 6.35 -1.60
CA SER A 43 37.73 5.91 -2.13
C SER A 43 38.23 6.77 -3.31
N LYS A 44 37.31 7.46 -3.99
CA LYS A 44 37.61 8.31 -5.16
C LYS A 44 38.14 9.70 -4.80
N TYR A 45 38.14 10.07 -3.53
CA TYR A 45 38.44 11.44 -3.11
C TYR A 45 39.40 11.48 -1.93
N THR A 46 40.48 12.23 -2.09
CA THR A 46 41.37 12.57 -0.98
C THR A 46 40.73 13.68 -0.15
N SER A 47 40.82 13.58 1.18
CA SER A 47 40.31 14.63 2.06
C SER A 47 41.06 15.95 1.82
N PRO A 48 40.36 17.07 1.58
CA PRO A 48 41.01 18.34 1.26
C PRO A 48 41.48 19.09 2.52
N HIS A 49 41.19 18.58 3.72
CA HIS A 49 41.57 19.18 4.99
C HIS A 49 41.65 18.11 6.09
N GLN A 50 42.59 18.22 7.02
CA GLN A 50 42.81 17.21 8.08
C GLN A 50 41.59 16.92 8.97
N ASN A 51 40.70 17.91 9.14
CA ASN A 51 39.47 17.77 9.92
C ASN A 51 38.27 17.22 9.13
N ILE A 52 38.43 16.89 7.84
CA ILE A 52 37.34 16.34 7.01
C ILE A 52 37.55 14.84 6.85
N THR A 53 36.53 14.06 7.15
CA THR A 53 36.46 12.63 6.86
C THR A 53 35.31 12.38 5.89
N PHE A 54 35.60 11.72 4.76
CA PHE A 54 34.56 11.31 3.81
C PHE A 54 33.92 9.99 4.23
N LEU A 55 32.59 9.98 4.31
CA LEU A 55 31.79 8.78 4.60
C LEU A 55 30.90 8.44 3.40
N SER A 56 30.63 7.15 3.24
CA SER A 56 29.73 6.68 2.16
C SER A 56 28.28 7.01 2.48
N LEU A 57 27.54 7.52 1.49
CA LEU A 57 26.09 7.68 1.58
C LEU A 57 25.46 7.55 0.19
N GLU A 58 24.58 6.57 0.03
CA GLU A 58 23.54 6.61 -1.01
C GLU A 58 22.26 7.18 -0.40
N LEU A 59 21.94 8.42 -0.81
CA LEU A 59 20.96 9.24 -0.12
C LEU A 59 19.53 8.67 -0.17
N THR A 60 19.19 7.89 -1.21
CA THR A 60 17.87 7.28 -1.39
C THR A 60 17.76 5.87 -0.78
N SER A 61 18.78 5.42 -0.03
CA SER A 61 18.77 4.12 0.66
C SER A 61 18.68 4.31 2.17
N ILE A 62 17.59 3.83 2.77
CA ILE A 62 17.37 3.90 4.22
C ILE A 62 18.47 3.13 4.98
N ASP A 63 18.91 1.98 4.46
CA ASP A 63 19.96 1.19 5.09
C ASP A 63 21.32 1.89 5.01
N SER A 64 21.61 2.60 3.91
CA SER A 64 22.81 3.45 3.82
C SER A 64 22.79 4.59 4.85
N ILE A 65 21.63 5.22 5.08
CA ILE A 65 21.45 6.26 6.11
C ILE A 65 21.66 5.68 7.52
N ARG A 66 21.12 4.49 7.80
CA ARG A 66 21.27 3.82 9.11
C ARG A 66 22.72 3.43 9.38
N GLU A 67 23.43 2.94 8.36
CA GLU A 67 24.83 2.60 8.48
C GLU A 67 25.70 3.85 8.71
N LEU A 68 25.42 4.93 7.97
CA LEU A 68 26.02 6.23 8.23
C LEU A 68 25.75 6.70 9.67
N ARG A 69 24.53 6.53 10.20
CA ARG A 69 24.20 6.88 11.58
C ARG A 69 25.03 6.12 12.59
N LYS A 70 25.25 4.81 12.40
CA LYS A 70 26.13 4.01 13.28
C LYS A 70 27.54 4.59 13.27
N ARG A 71 28.10 4.81 12.08
CA ARG A 71 29.46 5.32 11.93
C ARG A 71 29.65 6.72 12.53
N VAL A 72 28.68 7.60 12.32
CA VAL A 72 28.68 8.94 12.91
C VAL A 72 28.55 8.88 14.43
N THR A 73 27.73 7.96 14.96
CA THR A 73 27.59 7.75 16.41
C THR A 73 28.92 7.35 17.05
N GLU A 74 29.65 6.42 16.42
CA GLU A 74 30.98 5.97 16.85
C GLU A 74 32.00 7.13 16.86
N ILE A 75 32.07 7.89 15.76
CA ILE A 75 33.07 8.95 15.61
C ILE A 75 32.81 10.13 16.57
N THR A 76 31.53 10.42 16.84
CA THR A 76 31.13 11.61 17.59
C THR A 76 30.80 11.34 19.05
N ASN A 77 30.96 10.10 19.52
CA ASN A 77 30.55 9.64 20.85
C ASN A 77 29.08 10.00 21.16
N GLY A 78 28.20 9.77 20.19
CA GLY A 78 26.76 9.98 20.34
C GLY A 78 26.27 11.43 20.28
N LYS A 79 27.13 12.41 19.96
CA LYS A 79 26.77 13.85 19.95
C LYS A 79 27.10 14.53 18.62
N LEU A 80 26.07 14.99 17.91
CA LEU A 80 26.22 15.67 16.63
C LEU A 80 25.84 17.16 16.76
N ASP A 81 26.78 18.08 16.48
CA ASP A 81 26.51 19.52 16.62
C ASP A 81 25.77 20.12 15.42
N ILE A 82 26.11 19.69 14.20
CA ILE A 82 25.50 20.17 12.96
C ILE A 82 25.11 18.99 12.08
N LEU A 83 23.85 18.97 11.64
CA LEU A 83 23.40 18.17 10.49
C LEU A 83 23.06 19.13 9.35
N TYR A 84 23.87 19.15 8.30
CA TYR A 84 23.67 19.98 7.12
C TYR A 84 23.21 19.12 5.94
N ASN A 85 21.89 19.09 5.73
CA ASN A 85 21.25 18.43 4.60
C ASN A 85 21.36 19.32 3.35
N ASN A 86 22.47 19.13 2.63
CA ASN A 86 22.79 19.91 1.43
C ASN A 86 22.54 19.14 0.12
N ALA A 87 22.70 17.82 0.13
CA ALA A 87 22.51 17.00 -1.06
C ALA A 87 21.09 17.15 -1.63
N GLY A 88 20.99 17.15 -2.96
CA GLY A 88 19.72 17.28 -3.67
C GLY A 88 19.92 17.26 -5.18
N ARG A 89 18.80 17.13 -5.90
CA ARG A 89 18.74 17.07 -7.35
C ARG A 89 18.02 18.30 -7.90
N ASN A 90 18.48 18.76 -9.05
CA ASN A 90 17.79 19.76 -9.85
C ASN A 90 16.99 19.05 -10.95
N TYR A 91 15.82 19.60 -11.28
CA TYR A 91 14.96 19.07 -12.33
C TYR A 91 14.25 20.22 -13.06
N VAL A 92 14.85 20.65 -14.16
CA VAL A 92 14.38 21.78 -14.97
C VAL A 92 13.67 21.20 -16.18
N VAL A 93 12.36 21.03 -16.05
CA VAL A 93 11.45 20.59 -17.11
C VAL A 93 10.15 21.39 -17.02
N PRO A 94 9.44 21.61 -18.15
CA PRO A 94 8.10 22.15 -18.10
C PRO A 94 7.15 21.32 -17.23
N ALA A 95 6.13 21.99 -16.69
CA ALA A 95 5.22 21.39 -15.70
C ALA A 95 4.43 20.17 -16.21
N LEU A 96 4.28 20.03 -17.52
CA LEU A 96 3.52 18.94 -18.15
C LEU A 96 4.40 17.96 -18.94
N ASP A 97 5.71 18.21 -18.96
CA ASP A 97 6.68 17.46 -19.77
C ASP A 97 7.69 16.71 -18.88
N TYR A 98 7.31 16.41 -17.64
CA TYR A 98 8.16 15.65 -16.72
C TYR A 98 8.07 14.15 -16.99
N ASP A 99 9.18 13.48 -16.72
CA ASP A 99 9.25 12.04 -16.59
C ASP A 99 8.86 11.62 -15.17
N THR A 100 8.08 10.54 -15.04
CA THR A 100 7.51 10.12 -13.75
C THR A 100 8.57 9.54 -12.83
N ASP A 101 9.52 8.78 -13.36
CA ASP A 101 10.58 8.17 -12.55
C ASP A 101 11.56 9.24 -12.08
N GLU A 102 11.96 10.17 -12.94
CA GLU A 102 12.79 11.32 -12.53
C GLU A 102 12.08 12.23 -11.52
N LEU A 103 10.76 12.37 -11.60
CA LEU A 103 9.95 13.09 -10.60
C LEU A 103 10.02 12.37 -9.24
N HIS A 104 9.87 11.05 -9.21
CA HIS A 104 9.99 10.27 -7.98
C HIS A 104 11.41 10.38 -7.40
N GLU A 105 12.44 10.19 -8.22
CA GLU A 105 13.83 10.33 -7.80
C GLU A 105 14.16 11.72 -7.26
N LEU A 106 13.52 12.77 -7.81
CA LEU A 106 13.65 14.13 -7.33
C LEU A 106 13.06 14.30 -5.93
N PHE A 107 11.83 13.83 -5.70
CA PHE A 107 11.17 13.91 -4.40
C PHE A 107 11.86 13.03 -3.36
N GLU A 108 12.32 11.85 -3.77
CA GLU A 108 13.09 10.95 -2.92
C GLU A 108 14.36 11.65 -2.43
N ALA A 109 15.16 12.24 -3.33
CA ALA A 109 16.38 12.93 -2.93
C ALA A 109 16.15 14.26 -2.18
N ASN A 110 15.19 15.07 -2.59
CA ASN A 110 15.01 16.43 -2.06
C ASN A 110 14.12 16.51 -0.82
N VAL A 111 13.27 15.51 -0.57
CA VAL A 111 12.24 15.52 0.47
C VAL A 111 12.36 14.30 1.37
N PHE A 112 12.11 13.10 0.84
CA PHE A 112 11.98 11.89 1.68
C PHE A 112 13.30 11.51 2.34
N ALA A 113 14.41 11.50 1.59
CA ALA A 113 15.73 11.26 2.15
C ALA A 113 16.11 12.28 3.24
N VAL A 114 15.72 13.55 3.07
CA VAL A 114 15.95 14.59 4.08
C VAL A 114 15.13 14.31 5.36
N MET A 115 13.88 13.87 5.22
CA MET A 115 13.05 13.45 6.35
C MET A 115 13.68 12.25 7.08
N HIS A 116 14.20 11.27 6.34
CA HIS A 116 14.92 10.12 6.90
C HIS A 116 16.21 10.54 7.61
N MET A 117 17.04 11.39 7.02
CA MET A 117 18.22 11.96 7.67
C MET A 117 17.85 12.69 8.97
N CYS A 118 16.78 13.50 8.97
CA CYS A 118 16.31 14.13 10.20
C CYS A 118 15.87 13.09 11.24
N ARG A 119 15.06 12.10 10.86
CA ARG A 119 14.57 11.06 11.77
C ARG A 119 15.71 10.30 12.45
N GLU A 120 16.70 9.85 11.68
CA GLU A 120 17.78 8.99 12.17
C GLU A 120 18.81 9.76 13.03
N PHE A 121 19.09 11.02 12.70
CA PHE A 121 20.14 11.81 13.37
C PHE A 121 19.64 12.73 14.48
N THR A 122 18.32 12.99 14.58
CA THR A 122 17.74 13.84 15.63
C THR A 122 18.13 13.42 17.05
N PRO A 123 18.19 12.11 17.42
CA PRO A 123 18.65 11.72 18.75
C PRO A 123 20.05 12.26 19.11
N LEU A 124 21.01 12.21 18.16
CA LEU A 124 22.38 12.72 18.37
C LEU A 124 22.41 14.26 18.50
N LEU A 125 21.50 14.94 17.80
CA LEU A 125 21.36 16.40 17.85
C LEU A 125 20.71 16.85 19.16
N ILE A 126 19.75 16.10 19.71
CA ILE A 126 19.12 16.39 21.02
C ILE A 126 20.19 16.35 22.11
N GLU A 127 21.04 15.32 22.11
CA GLU A 127 22.13 15.16 23.07
C GLU A 127 23.19 16.28 22.98
N ALA A 128 23.41 16.82 21.78
CA ALA A 128 24.35 17.91 21.55
C ALA A 128 23.72 19.31 21.68
N LYS A 129 22.39 19.41 21.76
CA LYS A 129 21.63 20.66 21.54
C LYS A 129 22.02 21.32 20.20
N GLY A 130 22.14 20.48 19.18
CA GLY A 130 22.70 20.81 17.87
C GLY A 130 21.76 21.58 16.94
N THR A 131 22.22 21.80 15.70
CA THR A 131 21.45 22.47 14.64
C THR A 131 21.27 21.58 13.41
N ILE A 132 20.03 21.47 12.93
CA ILE A 132 19.69 20.97 11.58
C ILE A 132 19.66 22.14 10.61
N VAL A 133 20.36 22.02 9.49
CA VAL A 133 20.38 23.01 8.41
C VAL A 133 19.91 22.34 7.13
N GLN A 134 18.96 22.97 6.44
CA GLN A 134 18.37 22.47 5.20
C GLN A 134 18.71 23.40 4.04
N THR A 135 19.23 22.87 2.93
CA THR A 135 19.40 23.65 1.69
C THR A 135 18.07 23.74 0.94
N GLY A 136 17.33 24.81 1.22
CA GLY A 136 16.14 25.22 0.48
C GLY A 136 16.47 25.91 -0.85
N SER A 137 15.48 26.56 -1.46
CA SER A 137 15.71 27.37 -2.66
C SER A 137 14.66 28.47 -2.79
N VAL A 138 15.03 29.61 -3.37
CA VAL A 138 14.06 30.63 -3.81
C VAL A 138 12.99 30.04 -4.74
N ALA A 139 13.32 28.97 -5.47
CA ALA A 139 12.39 28.23 -6.33
C ALA A 139 11.25 27.53 -5.57
N GLY A 140 11.40 27.28 -4.27
CA GLY A 140 10.30 26.79 -3.42
C GLY A 140 9.28 27.86 -3.05
N ILE A 141 9.52 29.11 -3.45
CA ILE A 141 8.72 30.28 -3.06
C ILE A 141 8.09 30.95 -4.28
N LEU A 142 8.87 31.17 -5.33
CA LEU A 142 8.42 31.83 -6.57
C LEU A 142 8.07 30.81 -7.68
N PRO A 143 7.15 31.15 -8.60
CA PRO A 143 6.77 30.28 -9.72
C PRO A 143 7.86 30.29 -10.80
N TYR A 144 9.03 29.70 -10.50
CA TYR A 144 10.16 29.71 -11.43
C TYR A 144 9.87 28.80 -12.63
N VAL A 145 9.73 29.39 -13.80
CA VAL A 145 9.25 28.72 -15.01
C VAL A 145 10.21 27.58 -15.42
N TRP A 146 9.60 26.49 -15.92
CA TRP A 146 10.25 25.22 -16.28
C TRP A 146 11.01 24.55 -15.14
N GLY A 147 10.56 24.74 -13.91
CA GLY A 147 11.05 24.02 -12.75
C GLY A 147 9.93 23.52 -11.86
N ALA A 148 8.69 23.36 -12.36
CA ALA A 148 7.53 23.11 -11.49
C ALA A 148 7.71 21.88 -10.56
N PRO A 149 8.21 20.71 -11.03
CA PRO A 149 8.59 19.62 -10.14
C PRO A 149 9.63 20.00 -9.06
N TYR A 150 10.70 20.68 -9.45
CA TYR A 150 11.76 21.12 -8.54
C TYR A 150 11.24 22.15 -7.51
N ASN A 151 10.48 23.13 -7.96
CA ASN A 151 9.81 24.13 -7.14
C ASN A 151 8.92 23.45 -6.09
N ALA A 152 8.11 22.47 -6.51
CA ALA A 152 7.25 21.70 -5.62
C ALA A 152 8.07 20.93 -4.58
N SER A 153 9.15 20.25 -4.98
CA SER A 153 10.03 19.52 -4.03
C SER A 153 10.66 20.47 -2.99
N LYS A 154 11.08 21.67 -3.39
CA LYS A 154 11.68 22.66 -2.48
C LYS A 154 10.63 23.35 -1.61
N ALA A 155 9.41 23.56 -2.10
CA ALA A 155 8.29 24.04 -1.29
C ALA A 155 7.89 23.01 -0.22
N ALA A 156 7.87 21.72 -0.57
CA ALA A 156 7.64 20.63 0.38
C ALA A 156 8.73 20.61 1.46
N LEU A 157 10.01 20.70 1.07
CA LEU A 157 11.13 20.81 2.01
C LEU A 157 11.00 22.02 2.94
N HIS A 158 10.59 23.18 2.41
CA HIS A 158 10.37 24.40 3.22
C HIS A 158 9.26 24.20 4.26
N SER A 159 8.12 23.64 3.85
CA SER A 159 7.00 23.36 4.75
C SER A 159 7.39 22.38 5.86
N TYR A 160 8.08 21.29 5.50
CA TYR A 160 8.62 20.32 6.44
C TYR A 160 9.58 20.99 7.44
N THR A 161 10.54 21.76 6.94
CA THR A 161 11.55 22.45 7.78
C THR A 161 10.90 23.43 8.77
N ASN A 162 9.85 24.14 8.33
CA ASN A 162 9.14 25.09 9.18
C ASN A 162 8.43 24.41 10.36
N THR A 163 7.85 23.23 10.12
CA THR A 163 7.15 22.44 11.14
C THR A 163 8.14 21.77 12.08
N LEU A 164 9.18 21.12 11.52
CA LEU A 164 10.24 20.46 12.30
C LEU A 164 10.93 21.43 13.27
N ARG A 165 11.11 22.70 12.86
CA ARG A 165 11.66 23.75 13.72
C ARG A 165 10.82 24.00 14.98
N VAL A 166 9.49 23.94 14.87
CA VAL A 166 8.59 24.15 16.01
C VAL A 166 8.60 22.91 16.90
N GLU A 167 8.56 21.72 16.31
CA GLU A 167 8.53 20.44 17.03
C GLU A 167 9.80 20.15 17.83
N LEU A 168 10.97 20.47 17.26
CA LEU A 168 12.26 20.19 17.90
C LEU A 168 12.77 21.30 18.83
N ALA A 169 12.15 22.49 18.77
CA ALA A 169 12.56 23.63 19.60
C ALA A 169 12.51 23.34 21.13
N PRO A 170 11.46 22.67 21.68
CA PRO A 170 11.42 22.30 23.10
C PRO A 170 12.50 21.28 23.50
N LEU A 171 12.97 20.47 22.55
CA LEU A 171 14.03 19.49 22.77
C LEU A 171 15.43 20.12 22.72
N GLY A 172 15.51 21.42 22.41
CA GLY A 172 16.76 22.18 22.34
C GLY A 172 17.54 21.97 21.05
N VAL A 173 16.91 21.45 20.00
CA VAL A 173 17.50 21.36 18.66
C VAL A 173 17.04 22.54 17.81
N ARG A 174 17.98 23.25 17.20
CA ARG A 174 17.69 24.36 16.30
C ARG A 174 17.52 23.86 14.87
N VAL A 175 16.57 24.42 14.12
CA VAL A 175 16.36 24.06 12.71
C VAL A 175 16.38 25.34 11.87
N VAL A 176 17.22 25.38 10.84
CA VAL A 176 17.46 26.54 9.97
C VAL A 176 17.24 26.15 8.52
N ASN A 177 16.47 26.97 7.80
CA ASN A 177 16.27 26.82 6.35
C ASN A 177 17.13 27.83 5.59
N VAL A 178 18.06 27.36 4.76
CA VAL A 178 18.86 28.23 3.89
C VAL A 178 18.13 28.37 2.56
N ILE A 179 17.54 29.53 2.30
CA ILE A 179 16.82 29.85 1.06
C ILE A 179 17.83 30.28 0.00
N THR A 180 18.32 29.30 -0.76
CA THR A 180 19.38 29.50 -1.74
C THR A 180 18.87 30.14 -3.04
N GLY A 181 19.50 31.26 -3.41
CA GLY A 181 19.40 31.91 -4.71
C GLY A 181 20.34 31.28 -5.77
N GLY A 182 20.76 32.05 -6.77
CA GLY A 182 21.69 31.56 -7.80
C GLY A 182 23.12 31.37 -7.26
N VAL A 183 23.68 30.17 -7.38
CA VAL A 183 25.04 29.78 -6.95
C VAL A 183 25.72 28.94 -8.04
N LYS A 184 26.99 29.22 -8.34
CA LYS A 184 27.77 28.53 -9.38
C LYS A 184 28.21 27.13 -8.94
N SER A 185 27.43 26.11 -9.24
CA SER A 185 27.61 24.73 -8.74
C SER A 185 27.39 23.67 -9.81
N ASN A 186 27.81 22.44 -9.52
CA ASN A 186 27.69 21.30 -10.44
C ASN A 186 26.25 20.73 -10.55
N ILE A 187 25.23 21.43 -10.02
CA ILE A 187 23.85 20.92 -9.93
C ILE A 187 23.11 20.89 -11.28
N ALA A 188 23.57 21.66 -12.28
CA ALA A 188 22.94 21.78 -13.60
C ALA A 188 23.73 21.06 -14.71
N ARG A 189 24.32 19.90 -14.40
CA ARG A 189 25.19 19.14 -15.33
C ARG A 189 24.45 18.31 -16.39
N THR A 190 23.15 18.05 -16.19
CA THR A 190 22.35 17.24 -17.11
C THR A 190 21.79 18.12 -18.23
N HIS A 191 22.18 17.85 -19.48
CA HIS A 191 21.56 18.47 -20.64
C HIS A 191 20.14 17.94 -20.82
N ARG A 192 19.19 18.82 -21.17
CA ARG A 192 17.77 18.46 -21.32
C ARG A 192 17.20 19.15 -22.54
N GLU A 193 16.39 18.42 -23.28
CA GLU A 193 15.65 18.94 -24.43
C GLU A 193 14.15 18.84 -24.16
N LEU A 194 13.35 19.58 -24.93
CA LEU A 194 11.90 19.43 -24.86
C LEU A 194 11.49 18.15 -25.60
N PRO A 195 10.60 17.32 -25.02
CA PRO A 195 10.17 16.10 -25.67
C PRO A 195 9.34 16.38 -26.93
N PRO A 196 9.33 15.46 -27.91
CA PRO A 196 8.48 15.59 -29.09
C PRO A 196 7.01 15.77 -28.70
N GLY A 197 6.37 16.81 -29.22
CA GLY A 197 4.97 17.12 -28.93
C GLY A 197 4.74 18.02 -27.70
N SER A 198 5.81 18.46 -27.01
CA SER A 198 5.70 19.44 -25.92
C SER A 198 4.93 20.70 -26.37
N TYR A 199 4.00 21.15 -25.53
CA TYR A 199 3.33 22.44 -25.72
C TYR A 199 4.30 23.63 -25.65
N MET A 200 5.48 23.44 -25.05
CA MET A 200 6.52 24.44 -24.90
C MET A 200 7.47 24.52 -26.10
N GLN A 201 7.28 23.72 -27.15
CA GLN A 201 8.14 23.74 -28.34
C GLN A 201 8.36 25.15 -28.94
N PRO A 202 7.33 26.04 -29.02
CA PRO A 202 7.53 27.42 -29.52
C PRO A 202 8.47 28.28 -28.66
N LEU A 203 8.85 27.81 -27.48
CA LEU A 203 9.74 28.46 -26.51
C LEU A 203 11.07 27.73 -26.31
N ALA A 204 11.42 26.77 -27.18
CA ALA A 204 12.66 25.99 -27.07
C ALA A 204 13.92 26.87 -26.84
N PRO A 205 14.14 28.00 -27.57
CA PRO A 205 15.31 28.84 -27.33
C PRO A 205 15.32 29.51 -25.95
N GLU A 206 14.13 29.87 -25.44
CA GLU A 206 14.04 30.44 -24.10
C GLU A 206 14.26 29.37 -23.02
N TYR A 207 13.83 28.13 -23.25
CA TYR A 207 14.05 26.97 -22.38
C TYR A 207 15.54 26.60 -22.30
N GLU A 208 16.23 26.50 -23.43
CA GLU A 208 17.68 26.25 -23.48
C GLU A 208 18.46 27.29 -22.67
N ARG A 209 18.12 28.57 -22.82
CA ARG A 209 18.72 29.65 -22.03
C ARG A 209 18.50 29.45 -20.53
N ARG A 210 17.36 28.92 -20.11
CA ARG A 210 17.02 28.70 -18.69
C ARG A 210 17.88 27.61 -18.05
N LEU A 211 18.24 26.56 -18.80
CA LEU A 211 19.01 25.41 -18.30
C LEU A 211 20.36 25.83 -17.70
N THR A 212 21.00 26.86 -18.26
CA THR A 212 22.33 27.34 -17.81
C THR A 212 22.29 28.66 -17.03
N HIS A 213 21.13 29.31 -16.95
CA HIS A 213 20.96 30.66 -16.37
C HIS A 213 21.49 30.81 -14.93
N SER A 214 21.27 29.80 -14.08
CA SER A 214 21.73 29.83 -12.68
C SER A 214 23.25 29.71 -12.55
N GLN A 215 23.93 29.12 -13.53
CA GLN A 215 25.38 28.92 -13.54
C GLN A 215 26.15 30.12 -14.09
N GLN A 216 25.56 30.84 -15.05
CA GLN A 216 26.21 32.02 -15.64
C GLN A 216 26.19 33.21 -14.68
N LEU A 217 25.09 33.38 -13.94
CA LEU A 217 24.87 34.55 -13.11
C LEU A 217 25.12 34.30 -11.63
N GLY A 218 25.25 33.06 -11.15
CA GLY A 218 25.30 32.74 -9.71
C GLY A 218 26.43 33.39 -8.90
N MET A 219 26.23 33.47 -7.58
CA MET A 219 27.27 33.79 -6.60
C MET A 219 28.36 32.72 -6.61
N ASP A 220 29.59 33.12 -6.28
CA ASP A 220 30.70 32.17 -6.08
C ASP A 220 30.39 31.19 -4.94
N THR A 221 30.70 29.91 -5.13
CA THR A 221 30.32 28.85 -4.18
C THR A 221 31.12 28.91 -2.89
N LYS A 222 32.40 29.32 -2.91
CA LYS A 222 33.19 29.50 -1.70
C LYS A 222 32.64 30.67 -0.88
N GLN A 223 32.33 31.79 -1.54
CA GLN A 223 31.70 32.94 -0.89
C GLN A 223 30.33 32.57 -0.27
N TYR A 224 29.51 31.80 -1.00
CA TYR A 224 28.22 31.32 -0.52
C TYR A 224 28.36 30.43 0.73
N ALA A 225 29.26 29.45 0.68
CA ALA A 225 29.51 28.55 1.81
C ALA A 225 29.97 29.32 3.05
N SER A 226 30.94 30.23 2.87
CA SER A 226 31.43 31.07 3.97
C SER A 226 30.30 31.89 4.62
N SER A 227 29.44 32.52 3.82
CA SER A 227 28.31 33.28 4.37
C SER A 227 27.31 32.39 5.12
N CYS A 228 26.96 31.22 4.54
CA CYS A 228 26.02 30.29 5.17
C CYS A 228 26.54 29.76 6.51
N VAL A 229 27.79 29.30 6.56
CA VAL A 229 28.39 28.76 7.80
C VAL A 229 28.49 29.84 8.85
N ASN A 230 28.95 31.04 8.51
CA ASN A 230 29.04 32.14 9.47
C ASN A 230 27.66 32.51 10.04
N GLN A 231 26.60 32.52 9.23
CA GLN A 231 25.23 32.79 9.71
C GLN A 231 24.66 31.63 10.54
N VAL A 232 24.92 30.38 10.16
CA VAL A 232 24.56 29.22 10.97
C VAL A 232 25.25 29.29 12.33
N LEU A 233 26.54 29.59 12.39
CA LEU A 233 27.32 29.60 13.65
C LEU A 233 27.04 30.81 14.55
N ARG A 234 26.61 31.95 13.99
CA ARG A 234 26.25 33.15 14.77
C ARG A 234 25.14 32.90 15.80
N GLY A 235 24.31 31.89 15.60
CA GLY A 235 23.23 31.53 16.54
C GLY A 235 22.07 32.51 16.54
N ASP A 236 21.28 32.50 17.63
CA ASP A 236 20.10 33.34 17.76
C ASP A 236 20.49 34.76 18.21
N GLY A 237 20.09 35.77 17.44
CA GLY A 237 20.39 37.17 17.74
C GLY A 237 19.42 37.79 18.75
N TRP A 238 19.66 39.05 19.12
CA TRP A 238 18.87 39.81 20.09
C TRP A 238 17.37 39.96 19.70
N PHE A 239 17.06 39.84 18.41
CA PHE A 239 15.69 39.91 17.86
C PHE A 239 15.02 38.54 17.62
N GLY A 240 15.59 37.46 18.16
CA GLY A 240 15.01 36.11 18.15
C GLY A 240 15.72 35.10 17.23
N ARG A 241 15.17 33.88 17.21
CA ARG A 241 15.70 32.71 16.49
C ARG A 241 15.79 32.95 14.99
N GLN A 242 17.01 32.84 14.43
CA GLN A 242 17.21 32.97 12.99
C GLN A 242 16.67 31.72 12.26
N ARG A 243 15.42 31.82 11.77
CA ARG A 243 14.69 30.71 11.13
C ARG A 243 15.09 30.46 9.67
N GLU A 244 15.45 31.53 8.96
CA GLU A 244 15.72 31.51 7.53
C GLU A 244 17.02 32.29 7.26
N ILE A 245 17.88 31.71 6.43
CA ILE A 245 19.07 32.39 5.88
C ILE A 245 18.82 32.58 4.39
N TRP A 246 18.69 33.81 3.94
CA TRP A 246 18.51 34.13 2.53
C TRP A 246 19.88 34.45 1.93
N GLU A 247 20.40 33.55 1.09
CA GLU A 247 21.77 33.65 0.59
C GLU A 247 21.87 33.21 -0.88
N GLY A 248 22.88 33.73 -1.59
CA GLY A 248 23.04 33.53 -3.03
C GLY A 248 22.39 34.63 -3.85
N LYS A 249 22.66 34.65 -5.15
CA LYS A 249 22.24 35.78 -6.00
C LYS A 249 20.72 35.88 -6.12
N MET A 250 20.20 37.11 -6.07
CA MET A 250 18.78 37.48 -6.06
C MET A 250 17.97 37.05 -4.83
N SER A 251 18.54 36.31 -3.87
CA SER A 251 17.82 35.81 -2.68
C SER A 251 17.15 36.93 -1.88
N TRP A 252 17.86 38.01 -1.56
CA TRP A 252 17.33 39.16 -0.83
C TRP A 252 16.27 39.95 -1.59
N ILE A 253 16.41 40.08 -2.91
CA ILE A 253 15.40 40.74 -3.76
C ILE A 253 14.12 39.91 -3.78
N VAL A 254 14.25 38.58 -3.89
CA VAL A 254 13.11 37.66 -3.81
C VAL A 254 12.47 37.71 -2.43
N TRP A 255 13.24 37.71 -1.35
CA TRP A 255 12.72 37.83 0.01
C TRP A 255 11.88 39.10 0.15
N PHE A 256 12.44 40.25 -0.24
CA PHE A 256 11.76 41.52 -0.13
C PHE A 256 10.50 41.55 -1.01
N GLY A 257 10.61 41.17 -2.28
CA GLY A 257 9.48 41.14 -3.19
C GLY A 257 8.37 40.20 -2.70
N TRP A 258 8.72 38.97 -2.29
CA TRP A 258 7.73 37.98 -1.88
C TRP A 258 7.03 38.37 -0.57
N LYS A 259 7.74 39.00 0.36
CA LYS A 259 7.15 39.45 1.63
C LYS A 259 6.18 40.60 1.46
N TRP A 260 6.39 41.48 0.47
CA TRP A 260 5.71 42.77 0.41
C TRP A 260 4.89 43.01 -0.87
N MET A 261 5.06 42.22 -1.93
CA MET A 261 4.38 42.42 -3.21
C MET A 261 3.28 41.37 -3.43
N PRO A 262 2.13 41.75 -4.04
CA PRO A 262 1.12 40.79 -4.46
C PRO A 262 1.66 39.73 -5.44
N THR A 263 1.23 38.47 -5.27
CA THR A 263 1.64 37.33 -6.11
C THR A 263 1.40 37.56 -7.62
N LYS A 264 0.34 38.30 -7.98
CA LYS A 264 0.04 38.68 -9.38
C LYS A 264 1.19 39.41 -10.08
N ILE A 265 2.03 40.15 -9.34
CA ILE A 265 3.18 40.84 -9.92
C ILE A 265 4.26 39.83 -10.34
N PHE A 266 4.45 38.77 -9.54
CA PHE A 266 5.35 37.67 -9.90
C PHE A 266 4.84 36.90 -11.11
N ASP A 267 3.55 36.59 -11.16
CA ASP A 267 2.94 35.91 -12.32
C ASP A 267 3.15 36.72 -13.61
N TRP A 268 2.93 38.03 -13.56
CA TRP A 268 3.19 38.94 -14.66
C TRP A 268 4.69 38.96 -15.04
N TYR A 269 5.58 39.12 -14.05
CA TYR A 269 7.03 39.17 -14.26
C TYR A 269 7.55 37.89 -14.93
N PHE A 270 7.18 36.71 -14.41
CA PHE A 270 7.61 35.44 -14.95
C PHE A 270 7.00 35.17 -16.33
N THR A 271 5.74 35.54 -16.56
CA THR A 271 5.11 35.47 -17.89
C THR A 271 5.88 36.30 -18.92
N TYR A 272 6.29 37.52 -18.54
CA TYR A 272 7.02 38.44 -19.41
C TYR A 272 8.46 37.97 -19.67
N VAL A 273 9.24 37.67 -18.62
CA VAL A 273 10.67 37.30 -18.72
C VAL A 273 10.90 36.00 -19.47
N PHE A 274 9.97 35.04 -19.32
CA PHE A 274 10.02 33.74 -20.01
C PHE A 274 9.25 33.72 -21.34
N LYS A 275 8.72 34.88 -21.77
CA LYS A 275 7.99 35.07 -23.02
C LYS A 275 6.82 34.08 -23.23
N LEU A 276 6.16 33.67 -22.14
CA LEU A 276 5.06 32.70 -22.18
C LEU A 276 3.88 33.15 -23.06
N GLY A 277 3.77 34.46 -23.32
CA GLY A 277 2.80 35.02 -24.28
C GLY A 277 2.89 34.44 -25.70
N LYS A 278 4.05 33.92 -26.14
CA LYS A 278 4.21 33.25 -27.45
C LYS A 278 3.39 31.96 -27.58
N LEU A 279 2.93 31.38 -26.47
CA LEU A 279 2.06 30.19 -26.49
C LEU A 279 0.59 30.52 -26.81
N ARG A 280 0.20 31.80 -26.79
CA ARG A 280 -1.19 32.18 -27.10
C ARG A 280 -1.53 31.80 -28.54
N GLY A 281 -2.48 30.87 -28.69
CA GLY A 281 -2.95 30.38 -29.99
C GLY A 281 -2.03 29.35 -30.66
N SER A 282 -1.04 28.80 -29.96
CA SER A 282 -0.18 27.73 -30.49
C SER A 282 -0.86 26.35 -30.53
N VAL A 283 -1.89 26.13 -29.69
CA VAL A 283 -2.65 24.86 -29.57
C VAL A 283 -4.16 25.10 -29.32
N GLY A 284 -5.00 24.09 -29.61
CA GLY A 284 -6.46 24.15 -29.47
C GLY A 284 -7.23 24.44 -30.76
N PRO A 285 -8.59 24.41 -30.73
CA PRO A 285 -9.46 24.48 -31.92
C PRO A 285 -9.40 25.81 -32.68
N ASN A 286 -8.81 26.86 -32.10
CA ASN A 286 -8.55 28.13 -32.77
C ASN A 286 -7.08 28.27 -33.19
N LYS A 287 -6.53 27.28 -33.91
CA LYS A 287 -5.19 27.38 -34.48
C LYS A 287 -5.17 28.42 -35.62
N LYS A 288 -4.69 29.61 -35.25
CA LYS A 288 -4.39 30.83 -36.03
C LYS A 288 -5.57 31.74 -36.40
N THR A 289 -5.89 32.66 -35.49
CA THR A 289 -5.99 34.09 -35.85
C THR A 289 -5.37 34.93 -34.73
N VAL A 290 -4.04 34.94 -34.64
CA VAL A 290 -3.33 36.03 -33.95
C VAL A 290 -2.44 36.72 -34.98
N ARG A 291 -3.08 37.34 -35.98
CA ARG A 291 -2.61 38.63 -36.47
C ARG A 291 -3.36 39.67 -35.63
N ASN A 292 -2.59 40.49 -34.90
CA ASN A 292 -3.04 41.70 -34.21
C ASN A 292 -3.94 41.53 -32.97
N LEU A 293 -3.33 41.16 -31.83
CA LEU A 293 -3.82 41.62 -30.53
C LEU A 293 -2.70 42.34 -29.73
N CYS A 294 -1.86 43.07 -30.47
CA CYS A 294 -0.98 44.10 -29.91
C CYS A 294 -1.28 45.50 -30.48
N SER A 295 -2.47 45.73 -31.06
CA SER A 295 -2.80 47.02 -31.71
C SER A 295 -4.09 47.72 -31.24
N THR A 296 -4.69 47.33 -30.11
CA THR A 296 -5.89 48.01 -29.57
C THR A 296 -5.70 48.66 -28.19
N ALA A 297 -4.46 48.84 -27.73
CA ALA A 297 -4.14 49.71 -26.59
C ALA A 297 -3.22 50.90 -26.94
N SER A 298 -2.98 51.15 -28.23
CA SER A 298 -2.16 52.27 -28.71
C SER A 298 -2.86 52.99 -29.86
N ARG A 299 -4.13 53.41 -29.68
CA ARG A 299 -4.79 54.32 -30.64
C ARG A 299 -6.03 55.03 -30.09
N THR A 300 -5.95 55.62 -28.91
CA THR A 300 -6.87 56.71 -28.49
C THR A 300 -6.29 57.52 -27.34
N LEU A 301 -5.00 57.90 -27.43
CA LEU A 301 -4.41 58.90 -26.55
C LEU A 301 -3.37 59.70 -27.34
N ARG A 302 -3.87 60.55 -28.24
CA ARG A 302 -3.28 61.85 -28.58
C ARG A 302 -4.14 62.54 -29.63
N GLN A 303 -4.57 63.75 -29.26
CA GLN A 303 -5.17 64.83 -30.06
C GLN A 303 -6.67 65.03 -29.83
N ARG A 304 -7.02 65.82 -28.82
CA ARG A 304 -7.18 67.28 -29.00
C ARG A 304 -7.53 67.93 -27.67
N SER A 305 -6.62 68.79 -27.25
CA SER A 305 -6.92 69.99 -26.48
C SER A 305 -8.09 70.75 -27.10
N SER A 306 -9.02 71.20 -26.26
CA SER A 306 -9.41 72.62 -26.11
C SER A 306 -10.83 72.76 -25.53
N VAL A 307 -10.90 73.56 -24.46
CA VAL A 307 -11.85 74.67 -24.30
C VAL A 307 -13.27 74.38 -23.73
N ILE A 308 -13.39 74.79 -22.45
CA ILE A 308 -14.38 75.72 -21.87
C ILE A 308 -15.84 75.24 -21.65
N SER A 309 -16.21 75.15 -20.36
CA SER A 309 -17.27 75.91 -19.64
C SER A 309 -18.36 75.15 -18.86
N ARG A 310 -18.37 75.51 -17.57
CA ARG A 310 -19.50 76.00 -16.73
C ARG A 310 -20.60 75.07 -16.19
N ALA A 311 -20.89 75.38 -14.92
CA ALA A 311 -22.13 75.29 -14.13
C ALA A 311 -22.47 73.88 -13.56
N VAL A 312 -22.41 73.59 -12.26
CA VAL A 312 -23.05 74.15 -11.03
C VAL A 312 -24.53 73.72 -10.84
N ARG A 313 -24.77 73.05 -9.69
CA ARG A 313 -25.99 72.97 -8.82
C ARG A 313 -26.92 71.71 -8.88
N PRO A 314 -27.70 71.42 -7.79
CA PRO A 314 -27.62 70.13 -7.08
C PRO A 314 -28.99 69.53 -6.61
N ILE A 315 -28.94 68.49 -5.74
CA ILE A 315 -29.96 68.00 -4.78
C ILE A 315 -31.27 67.37 -5.33
N ALA A 316 -31.58 66.15 -4.87
CA ALA A 316 -32.88 65.81 -4.27
C ALA A 316 -32.86 64.45 -3.52
N LEU A 317 -33.18 64.49 -2.22
CA LEU A 317 -33.66 63.35 -1.43
C LEU A 317 -35.11 63.02 -1.80
N ARG A 318 -35.52 61.75 -1.74
CA ARG A 318 -36.84 61.36 -1.24
C ARG A 318 -36.87 59.90 -0.74
N ALA A 319 -37.72 59.70 0.27
CA ALA A 319 -37.76 58.61 1.24
C ALA A 319 -38.65 57.42 0.82
N ALA A 320 -38.53 56.35 1.63
CA ALA A 320 -39.18 55.03 1.57
C ALA A 320 -40.73 55.03 1.70
N PRO A 321 -41.40 53.86 1.56
CA PRO A 321 -41.67 53.03 2.76
C PRO A 321 -41.75 51.49 2.59
N THR A 322 -41.54 50.79 3.72
CA THR A 322 -42.17 49.54 4.25
C THR A 322 -42.11 48.22 3.45
N THR A 323 -41.98 46.99 3.97
CA THR A 323 -41.64 46.31 5.25
C THR A 323 -41.68 44.81 4.93
N SER A 324 -40.74 43.98 5.39
CA SER A 324 -41.04 42.72 6.09
C SER A 324 -39.76 42.08 6.65
N ILE A 325 -39.91 41.45 7.81
CA ILE A 325 -38.88 40.89 8.68
C ILE A 325 -38.80 39.38 8.44
N ALA A 326 -37.59 38.82 8.29
CA ALA A 326 -37.27 37.42 8.60
C ALA A 326 -35.73 37.23 8.76
N PRO A 327 -35.26 36.19 9.48
CA PRO A 327 -34.15 36.29 10.43
C PRO A 327 -32.74 35.98 9.87
N ARG A 328 -31.73 36.38 10.66
CA ARG A 328 -30.33 35.97 10.56
C ARG A 328 -30.19 34.45 10.52
N ALA A 329 -29.52 33.94 9.49
CA ALA A 329 -28.84 32.64 9.51
C ALA A 329 -27.34 32.87 9.36
N ALA A 330 -26.57 32.31 10.29
CA ALA A 330 -25.12 32.31 10.25
C ALA A 330 -24.65 31.48 9.04
N ALA A 331 -23.89 32.10 8.13
CA ALA A 331 -23.20 31.35 7.10
C ALA A 331 -21.95 30.72 7.71
N ALA A 332 -22.02 29.41 7.94
CA ALA A 332 -20.87 28.59 8.27
C ALA A 332 -19.80 28.73 7.18
N SER A 333 -18.57 29.02 7.59
CA SER A 333 -17.40 28.93 6.73
C SER A 333 -17.07 27.47 6.46
N SER A 334 -17.45 26.94 5.30
CA SER A 334 -16.83 25.72 4.79
C SER A 334 -15.56 26.10 4.02
N PHE A 335 -14.42 25.94 4.68
CA PHE A 335 -13.15 25.76 3.97
C PHE A 335 -13.27 24.48 3.14
N SER A 336 -13.26 24.60 1.81
CA SER A 336 -13.02 23.47 0.90
C SER A 336 -11.75 23.76 0.12
N THR A 337 -10.68 23.06 0.48
CA THR A 337 -9.45 22.92 -0.30
C THR A 337 -9.66 21.82 -1.34
N MET A 338 -10.41 22.10 -2.40
CA MET A 338 -10.49 21.21 -3.56
C MET A 338 -9.72 21.85 -4.71
N ALA A 339 -8.74 21.11 -5.22
CA ALA A 339 -7.98 21.46 -6.42
C ALA A 339 -8.92 21.73 -7.60
N SER A 340 -8.50 22.62 -8.50
CA SER A 340 -9.16 22.87 -9.79
C SER A 340 -9.16 21.60 -10.65
N LEU A 341 -10.15 20.73 -10.44
CA LEU A 341 -10.47 19.65 -11.37
C LEU A 341 -10.99 20.26 -12.67
N LYS A 342 -10.39 19.88 -13.80
CA LYS A 342 -10.88 20.24 -15.13
C LYS A 342 -12.30 19.69 -15.30
N SER A 343 -13.32 20.49 -15.03
CA SER A 343 -14.69 20.14 -15.39
C SER A 343 -14.89 20.37 -16.89
N ALA A 344 -14.74 19.31 -17.68
CA ALA A 344 -15.52 19.04 -18.88
C ALA A 344 -14.98 17.78 -19.55
N ALA A 345 -15.59 16.63 -19.25
CA ALA A 345 -15.49 15.49 -20.16
C ALA A 345 -16.25 15.88 -21.45
N PRO A 346 -15.69 15.65 -22.66
CA PRO A 346 -16.41 15.86 -23.90
C PRO A 346 -17.66 14.96 -23.95
N PRO A 347 -18.74 15.37 -24.62
CA PRO A 347 -19.92 14.53 -24.79
C PRO A 347 -19.53 13.29 -25.60
N VAL A 348 -19.72 12.11 -25.01
CA VAL A 348 -19.54 10.83 -25.70
C VAL A 348 -20.82 10.54 -26.48
N SER A 349 -20.76 10.59 -27.81
CA SER A 349 -21.85 10.19 -28.69
C SER A 349 -21.85 8.67 -28.86
N GLY A 350 -22.71 7.96 -28.13
CA GLY A 350 -22.92 6.51 -28.25
C GLY A 350 -23.42 5.89 -26.93
N LYS A 351 -24.06 4.70 -26.99
CA LYS A 351 -24.28 3.90 -25.77
C LYS A 351 -22.90 3.53 -25.21
N ARG A 352 -22.64 3.87 -23.94
CA ARG A 352 -21.38 3.50 -23.27
C ARG A 352 -21.36 1.98 -23.11
N GLU A 353 -20.31 1.34 -23.59
CA GLU A 353 -20.12 -0.10 -23.41
C GLU A 353 -19.46 -0.42 -22.08
N TYR A 354 -19.72 -1.63 -21.57
CA TYR A 354 -19.04 -2.14 -20.38
C TYR A 354 -17.56 -2.43 -20.69
N ASP A 355 -16.71 -2.15 -19.72
CA ASP A 355 -15.30 -2.54 -19.71
C ASP A 355 -15.17 -4.05 -20.04
N PRO A 356 -14.19 -4.46 -20.86
CA PRO A 356 -14.07 -5.83 -21.35
C PRO A 356 -13.99 -6.86 -20.23
N GLU A 357 -13.28 -6.56 -19.15
CA GLU A 357 -13.10 -7.44 -17.99
C GLU A 357 -14.45 -7.76 -17.31
N ILE A 358 -15.37 -6.79 -17.27
CA ILE A 358 -16.72 -6.97 -16.73
C ILE A 358 -17.56 -7.86 -17.66
N LYS A 359 -17.43 -7.67 -18.97
CA LYS A 359 -18.09 -8.52 -19.97
C LYS A 359 -17.59 -9.96 -19.88
N ASP A 360 -16.28 -10.15 -19.72
CA ASP A 360 -15.66 -11.47 -19.65
C ASP A 360 -16.07 -12.24 -18.39
N ILE A 361 -16.13 -11.58 -17.23
CA ILE A 361 -16.62 -12.18 -15.98
C ILE A 361 -18.09 -12.59 -16.12
N ALA A 362 -18.95 -11.70 -16.63
CA ALA A 362 -20.37 -12.01 -16.80
C ALA A 362 -20.60 -13.15 -17.80
N ASN A 363 -19.89 -13.13 -18.93
CA ASN A 363 -19.93 -14.20 -19.93
C ASN A 363 -19.44 -15.53 -19.35
N TYR A 364 -18.34 -15.54 -18.59
CA TYR A 364 -17.85 -16.76 -17.94
C TYR A 364 -18.90 -17.37 -17.03
N VAL A 365 -19.49 -16.57 -16.14
CA VAL A 365 -20.48 -17.06 -15.17
C VAL A 365 -21.72 -17.63 -15.87
N HIS A 366 -22.20 -17.01 -16.95
CA HIS A 366 -23.44 -17.43 -17.62
C HIS A 366 -23.24 -18.51 -18.68
N ASN A 367 -22.20 -18.40 -19.50
CA ASN A 367 -22.13 -19.08 -20.80
C ASN A 367 -21.02 -20.13 -20.89
N VAL A 368 -20.06 -20.18 -19.96
CA VAL A 368 -18.97 -21.17 -19.98
C VAL A 368 -19.36 -22.39 -19.15
N SER A 369 -19.32 -23.59 -19.73
CA SER A 369 -19.53 -24.86 -19.03
C SER A 369 -18.31 -25.25 -18.20
N ILE A 370 -18.54 -25.93 -17.08
CA ILE A 370 -17.47 -26.49 -16.24
C ILE A 370 -17.43 -28.00 -16.47
N ASP A 371 -16.55 -28.43 -17.37
CA ASP A 371 -16.44 -29.82 -17.82
C ASP A 371 -15.17 -30.48 -17.25
N SER A 372 -14.96 -30.38 -15.93
CA SER A 372 -13.80 -30.93 -15.22
C SER A 372 -14.21 -31.70 -13.97
N GLU A 373 -14.16 -33.03 -14.04
CA GLU A 373 -14.39 -33.91 -12.89
C GLU A 373 -13.36 -33.69 -11.77
N LEU A 374 -12.12 -33.34 -12.14
CA LEU A 374 -11.08 -32.98 -11.17
C LEU A 374 -11.45 -31.71 -10.39
N ALA A 375 -12.04 -30.71 -11.06
CA ALA A 375 -12.49 -29.50 -10.41
C ALA A 375 -13.64 -29.78 -9.44
N TYR A 376 -14.63 -30.59 -9.82
CA TYR A 376 -15.72 -30.99 -8.92
C TYR A 376 -15.23 -31.84 -7.74
N ASP A 377 -14.31 -32.78 -7.97
CA ASP A 377 -13.72 -33.57 -6.88
C ASP A 377 -12.98 -32.66 -5.90
N THR A 378 -12.12 -31.78 -6.41
CA THR A 378 -11.39 -30.85 -5.56
C THR A 378 -12.32 -29.88 -4.83
N ALA A 379 -13.37 -29.38 -5.50
CA ALA A 379 -14.38 -28.51 -4.90
C ALA A 379 -15.11 -29.19 -3.73
N ARG A 380 -15.44 -30.49 -3.81
CA ARG A 380 -16.01 -31.23 -2.68
C ARG A 380 -15.07 -31.24 -1.47
N TRP A 381 -13.79 -31.49 -1.71
CA TRP A 381 -12.79 -31.47 -0.64
C TRP A 381 -12.63 -30.07 -0.04
N VAL A 382 -12.60 -29.01 -0.87
CA VAL A 382 -12.60 -27.63 -0.37
C VAL A 382 -13.85 -27.36 0.45
N PHE A 383 -15.02 -27.80 -0.01
CA PHE A 383 -16.30 -27.57 0.65
C PHE A 383 -16.33 -28.15 2.07
N VAL A 384 -15.92 -29.40 2.25
CA VAL A 384 -15.90 -30.04 3.58
C VAL A 384 -14.78 -29.48 4.46
N ASP A 385 -13.60 -29.21 3.91
CA ASP A 385 -12.49 -28.58 4.66
C ASP A 385 -12.88 -27.21 5.19
N THR A 386 -13.51 -26.40 4.36
CA THR A 386 -13.94 -25.03 4.67
C THR A 386 -15.02 -25.02 5.75
N LEU A 387 -16.02 -25.91 5.66
CA LEU A 387 -17.03 -26.06 6.71
C LEU A 387 -16.43 -26.52 8.04
N GLY A 388 -15.50 -27.48 7.99
CA GLY A 388 -14.73 -27.88 9.17
C GLY A 388 -13.98 -26.71 9.80
N CYS A 389 -13.30 -25.88 9.00
CA CYS A 389 -12.61 -24.69 9.51
C CYS A 389 -13.56 -23.69 10.18
N GLY A 390 -14.77 -23.51 9.63
CA GLY A 390 -15.80 -22.67 10.22
C GLY A 390 -16.24 -23.13 11.61
N LEU A 391 -16.46 -24.44 11.76
CA LEU A 391 -16.82 -25.04 13.06
C LEU A 391 -15.69 -24.88 14.07
N GLU A 392 -14.44 -25.15 13.69
CA GLU A 392 -13.30 -24.95 14.58
C GLU A 392 -13.17 -23.48 15.01
N GLY A 393 -13.44 -22.52 14.10
CA GLY A 393 -13.51 -21.10 14.41
C GLY A 393 -14.49 -20.76 15.54
N LEU A 394 -15.62 -21.50 15.64
CA LEU A 394 -16.61 -21.29 16.70
C LEU A 394 -16.12 -21.69 18.09
N GLN A 395 -15.02 -22.44 18.23
CA GLN A 395 -14.43 -22.68 19.54
C GLN A 395 -13.84 -21.40 20.16
N PHE A 396 -13.48 -20.43 19.32
CA PHE A 396 -12.84 -19.18 19.74
C PHE A 396 -13.89 -18.11 20.05
N GLU A 397 -13.87 -17.59 21.29
CA GLU A 397 -14.80 -16.55 21.75
C GLU A 397 -14.74 -15.29 20.86
N GLN A 398 -13.54 -14.94 20.41
CA GLN A 398 -13.30 -13.76 19.56
C GLN A 398 -13.99 -13.88 18.20
N CYS A 399 -14.17 -15.10 17.68
CA CYS A 399 -14.98 -15.36 16.50
C CYS A 399 -16.46 -15.24 16.87
N ARG A 400 -16.91 -16.01 17.87
CA ARG A 400 -18.34 -16.09 18.25
C ARG A 400 -18.95 -14.72 18.55
N LYS A 401 -18.22 -13.82 19.21
CA LYS A 401 -18.74 -12.52 19.65
C LYS A 401 -19.12 -11.56 18.53
N ILE A 402 -18.65 -11.79 17.30
CA ILE A 402 -19.00 -10.95 16.15
C ILE A 402 -20.05 -11.60 15.24
N LEU A 403 -20.46 -12.83 15.55
CA LEU A 403 -21.51 -13.56 14.83
C LEU A 403 -22.89 -13.23 15.41
N GLY A 404 -23.94 -13.72 14.75
CA GLY A 404 -25.33 -13.54 15.15
C GLY A 404 -26.07 -12.46 14.37
N PRO A 405 -27.33 -12.18 14.76
CA PRO A 405 -28.11 -11.10 14.17
C PRO A 405 -27.59 -9.74 14.63
N THR A 406 -27.75 -8.71 13.80
CA THR A 406 -27.39 -7.32 14.18
C THR A 406 -28.17 -6.83 15.40
N VAL A 407 -29.42 -7.28 15.54
CA VAL A 407 -30.28 -7.01 16.69
C VAL A 407 -30.71 -8.35 17.30
N GLU A 408 -30.36 -8.57 18.56
CA GLU A 408 -30.72 -9.79 19.29
C GLU A 408 -32.23 -10.03 19.26
N GLY A 409 -32.63 -11.29 19.04
CA GLY A 409 -34.03 -11.69 18.91
C GLY A 409 -34.67 -11.43 17.53
N THR A 410 -33.91 -10.96 16.53
CA THR A 410 -34.41 -10.83 15.15
C THR A 410 -34.87 -12.19 14.62
N VAL A 411 -36.08 -12.22 14.05
CA VAL A 411 -36.65 -13.40 13.38
C VAL A 411 -36.68 -13.13 11.87
N VAL A 412 -36.03 -14.00 11.10
CA VAL A 412 -36.00 -13.90 9.63
C VAL A 412 -36.72 -15.11 9.02
N PRO A 413 -37.95 -14.93 8.49
CA PRO A 413 -38.67 -16.01 7.82
C PRO A 413 -37.85 -16.58 6.66
N ASN A 414 -37.73 -17.91 6.61
CA ASN A 414 -36.94 -18.62 5.61
C ASN A 414 -35.47 -18.18 5.54
N GLY A 415 -34.96 -17.52 6.59
CA GLY A 415 -33.59 -17.03 6.64
C GLY A 415 -32.58 -18.16 6.47
N THR A 416 -31.39 -17.80 6.02
CA THR A 416 -30.29 -18.76 5.95
C THR A 416 -29.83 -19.14 7.34
N LYS A 417 -29.53 -20.43 7.54
CA LYS A 417 -28.99 -20.95 8.79
C LYS A 417 -27.47 -20.97 8.76
N VAL A 418 -26.87 -20.62 9.89
CA VAL A 418 -25.42 -20.58 10.05
C VAL A 418 -24.93 -21.90 10.68
N PRO A 419 -24.11 -22.71 9.97
CA PRO A 419 -23.61 -23.99 10.47
C PRO A 419 -22.97 -23.90 11.87
N GLY A 420 -23.23 -24.89 12.73
CA GLY A 420 -22.71 -24.96 14.09
C GLY A 420 -23.40 -24.05 15.11
N THR A 421 -24.44 -23.32 14.70
CA THR A 421 -25.19 -22.36 15.54
C THR A 421 -26.70 -22.56 15.42
N ASN A 422 -27.47 -21.79 16.20
CA ASN A 422 -28.93 -21.72 16.11
C ASN A 422 -29.39 -20.47 15.34
N TYR A 423 -28.46 -19.74 14.72
CA TYR A 423 -28.79 -18.49 14.04
C TYR A 423 -29.48 -18.74 12.71
N GLN A 424 -30.59 -18.03 12.52
CA GLN A 424 -31.30 -17.94 11.25
C GLN A 424 -31.40 -16.46 10.85
N LEU A 425 -30.66 -16.10 9.80
CA LEU A 425 -30.37 -14.72 9.43
C LEU A 425 -30.86 -14.40 8.02
N ASP A 426 -30.92 -13.10 7.69
CA ASP A 426 -31.06 -12.69 6.30
C ASP A 426 -29.79 -13.08 5.49
N PRO A 427 -29.88 -13.23 4.16
CA PRO A 427 -28.75 -13.73 3.37
C PRO A 427 -27.52 -12.81 3.41
N ILE A 428 -27.67 -11.52 3.72
CA ILE A 428 -26.55 -10.57 3.85
C ILE A 428 -25.77 -10.91 5.12
N ASN A 429 -26.44 -10.93 6.27
CA ASN A 429 -25.79 -11.27 7.55
C ASN A 429 -25.36 -12.75 7.63
N GLY A 430 -26.10 -13.66 7.01
CA GLY A 430 -25.69 -15.06 6.88
C GLY A 430 -24.37 -15.21 6.13
N ALA A 431 -24.21 -14.46 5.03
CA ALA A 431 -22.95 -14.45 4.27
C ALA A 431 -21.77 -13.93 5.07
N PHE A 432 -21.98 -12.87 5.88
CA PHE A 432 -20.98 -12.41 6.84
C PHE A 432 -20.58 -13.50 7.83
N ASN A 433 -21.58 -14.12 8.47
CA ASN A 433 -21.38 -15.08 9.55
C ASN A 433 -20.60 -16.32 9.07
N ILE A 434 -21.03 -16.89 7.94
CA ILE A 434 -20.37 -18.05 7.33
C ILE A 434 -18.97 -17.65 6.85
N GLY A 435 -18.83 -16.54 6.13
CA GLY A 435 -17.52 -16.08 5.62
C GLY A 435 -16.53 -15.74 6.73
N ALA A 436 -16.98 -15.15 7.83
CA ALA A 436 -16.13 -14.83 8.98
C ALA A 436 -15.66 -16.08 9.72
N MET A 437 -16.52 -17.09 9.93
CA MET A 437 -16.11 -18.30 10.64
C MET A 437 -15.10 -19.13 9.83
N ILE A 438 -15.34 -19.32 8.53
CA ILE A 438 -14.52 -20.23 7.70
C ILE A 438 -13.09 -19.71 7.52
N ARG A 439 -12.94 -18.37 7.54
CA ARG A 439 -11.65 -17.70 7.42
C ARG A 439 -10.95 -17.46 8.75
N TRP A 440 -11.65 -17.60 9.88
CA TRP A 440 -11.24 -17.02 11.16
C TRP A 440 -9.81 -17.39 11.57
N LEU A 441 -9.52 -18.68 11.48
CA LEU A 441 -8.27 -19.31 11.93
C LEU A 441 -7.19 -19.36 10.85
N ASP A 442 -7.45 -18.81 9.66
CA ASP A 442 -6.52 -18.92 8.54
C ASP A 442 -6.16 -20.37 8.23
N PHE A 443 -7.12 -21.29 8.39
CA PHE A 443 -6.88 -22.73 8.22
C PHE A 443 -7.62 -23.32 7.01
N ASN A 444 -8.36 -22.48 6.27
CA ASN A 444 -9.01 -22.82 5.02
C ASN A 444 -8.00 -22.86 3.85
N ASP A 445 -8.52 -23.04 2.63
CA ASP A 445 -7.72 -23.13 1.41
C ASP A 445 -6.86 -21.88 1.14
N CYS A 446 -6.00 -21.95 0.12
CA CYS A 446 -5.17 -20.83 -0.27
C CYS A 446 -4.87 -20.82 -1.77
N TRP A 447 -4.75 -19.62 -2.33
CA TRP A 447 -4.27 -19.35 -3.68
C TRP A 447 -3.17 -18.29 -3.63
N LEU A 448 -1.99 -18.66 -4.13
CA LEU A 448 -0.78 -17.83 -4.09
C LEU A 448 -0.38 -17.43 -5.51
N ALA A 449 -0.44 -16.14 -5.82
CA ALA A 449 -0.04 -15.58 -7.12
C ALA A 449 0.57 -14.17 -6.95
N ALA A 450 0.42 -13.26 -7.92
CA ALA A 450 0.81 -11.85 -7.74
C ALA A 450 0.01 -11.18 -6.61
N GLU A 451 -1.24 -11.61 -6.44
CA GLU A 451 -2.02 -11.42 -5.22
C GLU A 451 -2.20 -12.75 -4.47
N TRP A 452 -2.32 -12.67 -3.15
CA TRP A 452 -2.64 -13.82 -2.29
C TRP A 452 -4.11 -13.78 -1.90
N GLY A 453 -4.74 -14.94 -1.74
CA GLY A 453 -6.11 -15.00 -1.21
C GLY A 453 -6.55 -16.40 -0.83
N HIS A 454 -7.78 -16.48 -0.36
CA HIS A 454 -8.43 -17.72 0.06
C HIS A 454 -9.77 -17.82 -0.68
N PRO A 455 -9.81 -18.46 -1.86
CA PRO A 455 -11.03 -18.43 -2.67
C PRO A 455 -12.21 -19.20 -2.04
N SER A 456 -11.96 -20.10 -1.09
CA SER A 456 -13.01 -20.69 -0.26
C SER A 456 -13.82 -19.66 0.54
N ASP A 457 -13.30 -18.45 0.78
CA ASP A 457 -14.01 -17.38 1.47
C ASP A 457 -15.36 -17.06 0.81
N ASN A 458 -15.45 -17.16 -0.52
CA ASN A 458 -16.68 -16.94 -1.29
C ASN A 458 -17.82 -17.90 -0.90
N LEU A 459 -17.52 -19.02 -0.23
CA LEU A 459 -18.53 -19.95 0.27
C LEU A 459 -19.50 -19.25 1.23
N GLY A 460 -19.08 -18.21 1.93
CA GLY A 460 -19.96 -17.40 2.77
C GLY A 460 -21.16 -16.86 1.97
N ALA A 461 -20.89 -16.16 0.87
CA ALA A 461 -21.94 -15.60 0.01
C ALA A 461 -22.73 -16.69 -0.74
N ILE A 462 -22.06 -17.73 -1.23
CA ILE A 462 -22.66 -18.81 -2.02
C ILE A 462 -23.63 -19.63 -1.16
N LEU A 463 -23.17 -20.14 -0.01
CA LEU A 463 -23.97 -21.02 0.84
C LEU A 463 -25.15 -20.29 1.46
N ALA A 464 -24.93 -19.07 1.97
CA ALA A 464 -25.98 -18.22 2.52
C ALA A 464 -27.09 -17.95 1.49
N THR A 465 -26.71 -17.68 0.24
CA THR A 465 -27.66 -17.41 -0.84
C THR A 465 -28.43 -18.68 -1.24
N ALA A 466 -27.73 -19.80 -1.46
CA ALA A 466 -28.36 -21.05 -1.88
C ALA A 466 -29.35 -21.58 -0.82
N ASP A 467 -28.95 -21.59 0.45
CA ASP A 467 -29.80 -22.03 1.56
C ASP A 467 -31.04 -21.13 1.71
N TRP A 468 -30.87 -19.81 1.68
CA TRP A 468 -31.99 -18.87 1.71
C TRP A 468 -32.96 -19.04 0.52
N ILE A 469 -32.44 -19.19 -0.70
CA ILE A 469 -33.27 -19.39 -1.90
C ILE A 469 -34.07 -20.69 -1.78
N ASN A 470 -33.44 -21.79 -1.40
CA ASN A 470 -34.14 -23.07 -1.24
C ASN A 470 -35.27 -22.97 -0.21
N ARG A 471 -34.97 -22.46 0.99
CA ARG A 471 -35.97 -22.29 2.05
C ARG A 471 -37.12 -21.39 1.62
N THR A 472 -36.82 -20.34 0.87
CA THR A 472 -37.84 -19.42 0.36
C THR A 472 -38.70 -20.08 -0.71
N ASN A 473 -38.09 -20.76 -1.68
CA ASN A 473 -38.80 -21.39 -2.80
C ASN A 473 -39.63 -22.61 -2.35
N LYS A 474 -39.13 -23.43 -1.42
CA LYS A 474 -39.90 -24.51 -0.79
C LYS A 474 -41.13 -24.00 -0.04
N ASN A 475 -41.12 -22.74 0.42
CA ASN A 475 -42.25 -22.07 1.06
C ASN A 475 -43.02 -21.14 0.11
N GLY A 476 -43.02 -21.44 -1.20
CA GLY A 476 -43.85 -20.74 -2.19
C GLY A 476 -43.24 -19.47 -2.79
N GLY A 477 -41.97 -19.17 -2.51
CA GLY A 477 -41.21 -18.12 -3.18
C GLY A 477 -40.77 -18.50 -4.60
N ASN A 478 -40.14 -17.54 -5.30
CA ASN A 478 -39.67 -17.73 -6.68
C ASN A 478 -38.34 -16.99 -6.95
N LEU A 479 -37.39 -17.06 -6.02
CA LEU A 479 -36.05 -16.51 -6.19
C LEU A 479 -35.21 -17.42 -7.09
N GLY A 480 -34.25 -16.86 -7.83
CA GLY A 480 -33.37 -17.68 -8.69
C GLY A 480 -34.13 -18.48 -9.75
N ASN A 481 -35.23 -17.91 -10.28
CA ASN A 481 -36.14 -18.57 -11.22
C ASN A 481 -36.78 -19.85 -10.66
N GLY A 482 -37.03 -19.91 -9.35
CA GLY A 482 -37.68 -21.03 -8.68
C GLY A 482 -36.78 -22.26 -8.50
N LYS A 483 -35.47 -22.11 -8.74
CA LYS A 483 -34.50 -23.20 -8.60
C LYS A 483 -34.43 -23.69 -7.15
N ILE A 484 -34.36 -25.01 -7.00
CA ILE A 484 -33.92 -25.68 -5.76
C ILE A 484 -32.48 -26.11 -5.98
N PHE A 485 -31.55 -25.42 -5.34
CA PHE A 485 -30.13 -25.67 -5.43
C PHE A 485 -29.75 -26.99 -4.74
N LYS A 486 -28.95 -27.77 -5.44
CA LYS A 486 -28.26 -28.94 -4.91
C LYS A 486 -26.87 -28.58 -4.44
N VAL A 487 -26.22 -29.42 -3.63
CA VAL A 487 -24.81 -29.21 -3.25
C VAL A 487 -23.93 -29.13 -4.51
N ARG A 488 -24.20 -29.91 -5.56
CA ARG A 488 -23.46 -29.80 -6.83
C ARG A 488 -23.50 -28.39 -7.44
N ASP A 489 -24.61 -27.68 -7.31
CA ASP A 489 -24.70 -26.29 -7.78
C ASP A 489 -23.83 -25.34 -6.94
N VAL A 490 -23.72 -25.59 -5.63
CA VAL A 490 -22.81 -24.88 -4.74
C VAL A 490 -21.35 -25.15 -5.13
N LEU A 491 -21.00 -26.39 -5.47
CA LEU A 491 -19.66 -26.74 -5.95
C LEU A 491 -19.33 -26.05 -7.27
N GLU A 492 -20.25 -26.01 -8.23
CA GLU A 492 -20.05 -25.25 -9.48
C GLU A 492 -19.86 -23.75 -9.21
N ALA A 493 -20.67 -23.17 -8.32
CA ALA A 493 -20.53 -21.79 -7.88
C ALA A 493 -19.17 -21.54 -7.22
N MET A 494 -18.67 -22.46 -6.39
CA MET A 494 -17.34 -22.40 -5.81
C MET A 494 -16.26 -22.41 -6.89
N ILE A 495 -16.32 -23.34 -7.86
CA ILE A 495 -15.34 -23.41 -8.97
C ILE A 495 -15.27 -22.07 -9.71
N ARG A 496 -16.44 -21.48 -10.03
CA ARG A 496 -16.51 -20.19 -10.72
C ARG A 496 -15.94 -19.05 -9.89
N ALA A 497 -16.24 -19.01 -8.59
CA ALA A 497 -15.70 -17.99 -7.71
C ALA A 497 -14.18 -18.12 -7.56
N HIS A 498 -13.67 -19.34 -7.45
CA HIS A 498 -12.23 -19.63 -7.44
C HIS A 498 -11.56 -19.13 -8.71
N GLU A 499 -12.15 -19.41 -9.87
CA GLU A 499 -11.57 -19.02 -11.14
C GLU A 499 -11.52 -17.50 -11.31
N ILE A 500 -12.60 -16.77 -10.98
CA ILE A 500 -12.63 -15.31 -11.08
C ILE A 500 -11.59 -14.69 -10.15
N GLN A 501 -11.60 -15.04 -8.86
CA GLN A 501 -10.66 -14.50 -7.89
C GLN A 501 -9.22 -14.88 -8.21
N GLY A 502 -8.98 -16.16 -8.54
CA GLY A 502 -7.64 -16.67 -8.74
C GLY A 502 -7.00 -16.20 -10.04
N CYS A 503 -7.75 -16.12 -11.16
CA CYS A 503 -7.24 -15.59 -12.42
C CYS A 503 -6.97 -14.08 -12.33
N MET A 504 -7.83 -13.31 -11.64
CA MET A 504 -7.53 -11.91 -11.32
C MET A 504 -6.24 -11.78 -10.51
N ALA A 505 -6.03 -12.66 -9.53
CA ALA A 505 -4.84 -12.65 -8.68
C ALA A 505 -3.53 -13.03 -9.40
N LEU A 506 -3.59 -13.64 -10.61
CA LEU A 506 -2.40 -14.13 -11.33
C LEU A 506 -1.39 -13.02 -11.62
N GLU A 507 -1.85 -11.91 -12.20
CA GLU A 507 -0.99 -10.81 -12.63
C GLU A 507 -1.35 -9.47 -11.96
N ASN A 508 -2.49 -9.39 -11.26
CA ASN A 508 -2.99 -8.15 -10.67
C ASN A 508 -2.77 -8.14 -9.16
N SER A 509 -1.82 -7.32 -8.70
CA SER A 509 -1.45 -7.21 -7.29
C SER A 509 -2.11 -5.99 -6.64
N PHE A 510 -3.15 -6.21 -5.85
CA PHE A 510 -3.85 -5.18 -5.08
C PHE A 510 -3.04 -4.77 -3.83
N ASN A 511 -2.26 -5.69 -3.28
CA ASN A 511 -1.35 -5.42 -2.18
C ASN A 511 -0.29 -4.36 -2.55
N LYS A 512 0.21 -4.35 -3.80
CA LYS A 512 1.17 -3.33 -4.28
C LYS A 512 0.58 -1.93 -4.38
N VAL A 513 -0.74 -1.79 -4.45
CA VAL A 513 -1.47 -0.51 -4.45
C VAL A 513 -2.15 -0.20 -3.11
N GLY A 514 -1.86 -0.98 -2.06
CA GLY A 514 -2.33 -0.75 -0.69
C GLY A 514 -3.74 -1.26 -0.37
N LEU A 515 -4.40 -1.95 -1.31
CA LEU A 515 -5.74 -2.51 -1.16
C LEU A 515 -5.72 -3.96 -0.69
N ASP A 516 -6.80 -4.41 -0.05
CA ASP A 516 -6.94 -5.79 0.38
C ASP A 516 -7.47 -6.72 -0.70
N HIS A 517 -6.97 -7.96 -0.70
CA HIS A 517 -7.37 -9.00 -1.64
C HIS A 517 -8.86 -9.34 -1.55
N VAL A 518 -9.55 -8.94 -0.46
CA VAL A 518 -10.99 -9.17 -0.29
C VAL A 518 -11.84 -8.40 -1.31
N ILE A 519 -11.26 -7.46 -2.06
CA ILE A 519 -11.88 -6.94 -3.30
C ILE A 519 -12.22 -8.09 -4.27
N LEU A 520 -11.34 -9.09 -4.39
CA LEU A 520 -11.54 -10.23 -5.29
C LEU A 520 -12.59 -11.20 -4.75
N VAL A 521 -12.70 -11.33 -3.42
CA VAL A 521 -13.81 -12.06 -2.78
C VAL A 521 -15.14 -11.37 -3.09
N LYS A 522 -15.21 -10.04 -2.89
CA LYS A 522 -16.41 -9.24 -3.22
C LYS A 522 -16.77 -9.36 -4.70
N LEU A 523 -15.79 -9.27 -5.60
CA LEU A 523 -15.96 -9.40 -7.05
C LEU A 523 -16.51 -10.78 -7.45
N ALA A 524 -15.82 -11.85 -7.05
CA ALA A 524 -16.17 -13.22 -7.40
C ALA A 524 -17.52 -13.64 -6.80
N SER A 525 -17.75 -13.32 -5.52
CA SER A 525 -19.03 -13.53 -4.85
C SER A 525 -20.16 -12.79 -5.56
N THR A 526 -19.97 -11.50 -5.91
CA THR A 526 -21.00 -10.71 -6.61
C THR A 526 -21.37 -11.33 -7.95
N ALA A 527 -20.37 -11.73 -8.74
CA ALA A 527 -20.59 -12.33 -10.05
C ALA A 527 -21.39 -13.65 -9.94
N VAL A 528 -20.96 -14.57 -9.08
CA VAL A 528 -21.59 -15.89 -8.94
C VAL A 528 -22.97 -15.79 -8.30
N VAL A 529 -23.12 -15.01 -7.23
CA VAL A 529 -24.41 -14.81 -6.54
C VAL A 529 -25.42 -14.13 -7.45
N SER A 530 -25.00 -13.24 -8.36
CA SER A 530 -25.92 -12.64 -9.34
C SER A 530 -26.62 -13.69 -10.19
N LYS A 531 -25.88 -14.68 -10.72
CA LYS A 531 -26.47 -15.80 -11.49
C LYS A 531 -27.35 -16.67 -10.60
N MET A 532 -26.92 -16.98 -9.38
CA MET A 532 -27.71 -17.78 -8.44
C MET A 532 -29.06 -17.12 -8.09
N MET A 533 -29.09 -15.80 -7.97
CA MET A 533 -30.33 -15.04 -7.75
C MET A 533 -31.18 -14.84 -9.01
N GLY A 534 -30.74 -15.34 -10.16
CA GLY A 534 -31.49 -15.32 -11.42
C GLY A 534 -31.32 -14.04 -12.25
N LEU A 535 -30.30 -13.23 -11.97
CA LEU A 535 -29.99 -12.06 -12.81
C LEU A 535 -29.56 -12.50 -14.20
N THR A 536 -29.94 -11.72 -15.21
CA THR A 536 -29.44 -11.90 -16.59
C THR A 536 -27.96 -11.55 -16.69
N GLU A 537 -27.29 -11.95 -17.77
CA GLU A 537 -25.88 -11.58 -18.02
C GLU A 537 -25.66 -10.06 -17.98
N GLY A 538 -26.60 -9.26 -18.51
CA GLY A 538 -26.54 -7.80 -18.43
C GLY A 538 -26.59 -7.28 -16.99
N GLN A 539 -27.50 -7.80 -16.17
CA GLN A 539 -27.58 -7.46 -14.75
C GLN A 539 -26.38 -7.97 -13.95
N THR A 540 -25.75 -9.07 -14.36
CA THR A 540 -24.46 -9.50 -13.79
C THR A 540 -23.37 -8.46 -14.06
N ARG A 541 -23.33 -7.85 -15.26
CA ARG A 541 -22.40 -6.72 -15.53
C ARG A 541 -22.72 -5.52 -14.64
N ASP A 542 -24.00 -5.23 -14.41
CA ASP A 542 -24.42 -4.17 -13.49
C ASP A 542 -23.87 -4.44 -12.07
N ALA A 543 -24.10 -5.64 -11.55
CA ALA A 543 -23.64 -6.04 -10.22
C ALA A 543 -22.10 -6.04 -10.10
N VAL A 544 -21.39 -6.60 -11.08
CA VAL A 544 -19.92 -6.59 -11.11
C VAL A 544 -19.37 -5.17 -11.16
N SER A 545 -19.99 -4.27 -11.93
CA SER A 545 -19.57 -2.86 -11.96
C SER A 545 -19.76 -2.17 -10.62
N GLN A 546 -20.84 -2.50 -9.89
CA GLN A 546 -21.09 -2.02 -8.54
C GLN A 546 -20.03 -2.54 -7.54
N ALA A 547 -19.55 -3.78 -7.70
CA ALA A 547 -18.48 -4.31 -6.86
C ALA A 547 -17.13 -3.56 -7.03
N PHE A 548 -16.85 -3.06 -8.23
CA PHE A 548 -15.66 -2.25 -8.50
C PHE A 548 -15.78 -0.81 -8.04
N VAL A 549 -16.95 -0.16 -8.21
CA VAL A 549 -17.15 1.23 -7.75
C VAL A 549 -17.20 1.34 -6.23
N ASP A 550 -17.53 0.25 -5.55
CA ASP A 550 -17.63 0.19 -4.10
C ASP A 550 -16.31 0.55 -3.40
N GLY A 551 -16.40 0.98 -2.13
CA GLY A 551 -15.23 1.26 -1.32
C GLY A 551 -14.37 0.00 -1.14
N GLN A 552 -13.07 0.11 -1.40
CA GLN A 552 -12.14 -1.01 -1.24
C GLN A 552 -11.36 -0.86 0.06
N SER A 553 -11.38 -1.90 0.89
CA SER A 553 -10.70 -1.84 2.18
C SER A 553 -9.18 -1.79 1.98
N MET A 554 -8.50 -0.96 2.77
CA MET A 554 -7.05 -1.02 2.93
C MET A 554 -6.62 -2.35 3.57
N ARG A 555 -5.32 -2.67 3.51
CA ARG A 555 -4.72 -3.83 4.21
C ARG A 555 -4.09 -3.56 5.55
N THR A 556 -4.26 -2.38 6.13
CA THR A 556 -3.54 -1.97 7.35
C THR A 556 -3.64 -3.00 8.49
N TYR A 557 -4.78 -3.66 8.65
CA TYR A 557 -5.03 -4.70 9.66
C TYR A 557 -4.29 -6.04 9.43
N ARG A 558 -3.56 -6.19 8.34
CA ARG A 558 -2.69 -7.34 8.04
C ARG A 558 -1.22 -7.05 8.24
N HIS A 559 -0.85 -5.79 8.51
CA HIS A 559 0.54 -5.35 8.58
C HIS A 559 0.88 -4.70 9.92
N SER A 560 2.09 -4.99 10.40
CA SER A 560 2.66 -4.37 11.59
C SER A 560 2.73 -2.84 11.45
N PRO A 561 2.50 -2.06 12.52
CA PRO A 561 2.15 -2.47 13.89
C PRO A 561 0.63 -2.63 14.14
N ASN A 562 -0.20 -2.65 13.09
CA ASN A 562 -1.66 -2.62 13.22
C ASN A 562 -2.32 -3.98 12.95
N THR A 563 -1.55 -5.06 12.92
CA THR A 563 -2.09 -6.41 12.70
C THR A 563 -3.15 -6.74 13.75
N MET A 564 -4.37 -7.07 13.32
CA MET A 564 -5.50 -7.29 14.23
C MET A 564 -6.55 -8.23 13.63
N SER A 565 -7.58 -8.58 14.41
CA SER A 565 -8.61 -9.58 14.04
C SER A 565 -9.43 -9.25 12.79
N ARG A 566 -9.41 -8.01 12.28
CA ARG A 566 -10.05 -7.69 10.99
C ARG A 566 -9.53 -8.54 9.84
N LYS A 567 -8.28 -9.00 9.89
CA LYS A 567 -7.74 -9.96 8.91
C LYS A 567 -8.56 -11.25 8.80
N SER A 568 -9.22 -11.65 9.89
CA SER A 568 -9.97 -12.90 10.03
C SER A 568 -11.43 -12.80 9.57
N TRP A 569 -12.00 -11.58 9.52
CA TRP A 569 -13.41 -11.38 9.14
C TRP A 569 -13.62 -10.44 7.93
N ALA A 570 -12.56 -9.81 7.39
CA ALA A 570 -12.65 -8.95 6.22
C ALA A 570 -13.22 -9.66 4.97
N ALA A 571 -12.99 -10.97 4.83
CA ALA A 571 -13.55 -11.75 3.73
C ALA A 571 -15.05 -12.03 3.92
N GLY A 572 -15.50 -12.24 5.16
CA GLY A 572 -16.93 -12.30 5.50
C GLY A 572 -17.64 -10.97 5.22
N ASP A 573 -17.02 -9.84 5.55
CA ASP A 573 -17.50 -8.48 5.22
C ASP A 573 -17.61 -8.25 3.70
N ALA A 574 -16.64 -8.76 2.92
CA ALA A 574 -16.71 -8.75 1.47
C ALA A 574 -17.86 -9.63 0.91
N CYS A 575 -18.12 -10.80 1.50
CA CYS A 575 -19.26 -11.66 1.16
C CYS A 575 -20.59 -10.97 1.46
N GLN A 576 -20.71 -10.35 2.64
CA GLN A 576 -21.87 -9.55 3.05
C GLN A 576 -22.17 -8.45 2.02
N THR A 577 -21.12 -7.72 1.64
CA THR A 577 -21.21 -6.63 0.67
C THR A 577 -21.64 -7.14 -0.69
N ALA A 578 -21.06 -8.25 -1.17
CA ALA A 578 -21.42 -8.86 -2.45
C ALA A 578 -22.91 -9.20 -2.55
N VAL A 579 -23.45 -9.92 -1.55
CA VAL A 579 -24.88 -10.27 -1.50
C VAL A 579 -25.76 -9.01 -1.47
N ASN A 580 -25.35 -8.00 -0.69
CA ASN A 580 -26.07 -6.73 -0.61
C ASN A 580 -26.06 -5.95 -1.94
N LEU A 581 -24.98 -5.99 -2.72
CA LEU A 581 -24.91 -5.35 -4.03
C LEU A 581 -25.82 -6.05 -5.04
N VAL A 582 -25.79 -7.38 -5.09
CA VAL A 582 -26.66 -8.17 -5.98
C VAL A 582 -28.13 -7.91 -5.68
N LEU A 583 -28.52 -7.83 -4.39
CA LEU A 583 -29.90 -7.53 -4.00
C LEU A 583 -30.37 -6.13 -4.44
N LYS A 584 -29.46 -5.14 -4.54
CA LYS A 584 -29.81 -3.82 -5.10
C LYS A 584 -30.04 -3.89 -6.60
N VAL A 585 -29.17 -4.58 -7.34
CA VAL A 585 -29.34 -4.77 -8.79
C VAL A 585 -30.58 -5.61 -9.11
N LEU A 586 -30.89 -6.62 -8.30
CA LEU A 586 -32.14 -7.39 -8.41
C LEU A 586 -33.38 -6.48 -8.30
N LYS A 587 -33.31 -5.37 -7.55
CA LYS A 587 -34.36 -4.35 -7.41
C LYS A 587 -34.34 -3.29 -8.51
N GLY A 588 -33.44 -3.39 -9.49
CA GLY A 588 -33.36 -2.51 -10.66
C GLY A 588 -32.28 -1.43 -10.60
N GLU A 589 -31.35 -1.50 -9.64
CA GLU A 589 -30.17 -0.62 -9.63
C GLU A 589 -29.31 -0.86 -10.88
N GLN A 590 -28.84 0.22 -11.51
CA GLN A 590 -28.09 0.15 -12.77
C GLN A 590 -26.58 -0.02 -12.56
N GLY A 591 -25.89 -0.49 -13.58
CA GLY A 591 -24.43 -0.56 -13.59
C GLY A 591 -23.73 0.71 -14.07
N LEU A 592 -22.40 0.67 -13.98
CA LEU A 592 -21.49 1.71 -14.44
C LEU A 592 -20.58 1.12 -15.53
N PRO A 593 -20.91 1.34 -16.82
CA PRO A 593 -20.21 0.66 -17.92
C PRO A 593 -18.69 0.83 -17.92
N THR A 594 -18.20 2.05 -17.63
CA THR A 594 -16.77 2.38 -17.67
C THR A 594 -16.18 2.52 -16.26
N VAL A 595 -16.64 1.74 -15.28
CA VAL A 595 -16.19 1.87 -13.88
C VAL A 595 -14.69 1.64 -13.71
N LEU A 596 -14.06 0.85 -14.59
CA LEU A 596 -12.62 0.64 -14.57
C LEU A 596 -11.89 1.73 -15.34
N SER A 597 -12.33 2.00 -16.58
CA SER A 597 -11.60 2.82 -17.56
C SER A 597 -11.96 4.31 -17.59
N ALA A 598 -12.97 4.76 -16.83
CA ALA A 598 -13.39 6.16 -16.82
C ALA A 598 -12.19 7.08 -16.51
N PRO A 599 -11.86 8.06 -17.36
CA PRO A 599 -10.74 8.95 -17.08
C PRO A 599 -10.94 9.71 -15.77
N THR A 600 -9.89 9.80 -14.96
CA THR A 600 -9.85 10.45 -13.63
C THR A 600 -10.62 9.74 -12.52
N TRP A 601 -11.71 9.04 -12.84
CA TRP A 601 -12.68 8.55 -11.85
C TRP A 601 -12.82 7.03 -11.84
N GLY A 602 -12.31 6.35 -12.85
CA GLY A 602 -12.34 4.90 -12.98
C GLY A 602 -11.36 4.23 -12.03
N PHE A 603 -11.64 2.97 -11.74
CA PHE A 603 -10.84 2.15 -10.82
C PHE A 603 -9.35 2.15 -11.19
N TYR A 604 -9.03 2.09 -12.49
CA TYR A 604 -7.64 2.08 -12.95
C TYR A 604 -6.91 3.34 -12.49
N ASP A 605 -7.44 4.52 -12.80
CA ASP A 605 -6.83 5.80 -12.44
C ASP A 605 -6.79 6.04 -10.93
N VAL A 606 -7.87 5.67 -10.22
CA VAL A 606 -8.05 6.01 -8.80
C VAL A 606 -7.32 5.02 -7.88
N ASN A 607 -7.44 3.72 -8.15
CA ASN A 607 -7.10 2.66 -7.21
C ASN A 607 -6.07 1.65 -7.74
N PHE A 608 -5.69 1.75 -9.02
CA PHE A 608 -4.78 0.78 -9.65
C PHE A 608 -3.60 1.43 -10.41
N GLY A 609 -3.27 2.67 -10.05
CA GLY A 609 -2.09 3.37 -10.59
C GLY A 609 -2.13 3.66 -12.10
N GLY A 610 -3.33 3.83 -12.66
CA GLY A 610 -3.58 4.10 -14.08
C GLY A 610 -3.32 2.91 -15.01
N LYS A 611 -3.09 1.70 -14.48
CA LYS A 611 -2.81 0.51 -15.30
C LYS A 611 -4.08 -0.34 -15.45
N PRO A 612 -4.34 -0.92 -16.63
CA PRO A 612 -5.41 -1.90 -16.80
C PRO A 612 -5.04 -3.24 -16.15
N PHE A 613 -6.03 -4.08 -15.88
CA PHE A 613 -5.80 -5.45 -15.44
C PHE A 613 -5.13 -6.29 -16.55
N GLN A 614 -4.32 -7.26 -16.14
CA GLN A 614 -3.63 -8.21 -17.01
C GLN A 614 -4.10 -9.64 -16.72
N PHE A 615 -4.15 -10.45 -17.77
CA PHE A 615 -4.61 -11.83 -17.71
C PHE A 615 -3.71 -12.72 -18.55
N GLN A 616 -3.03 -13.66 -17.90
CA GLN A 616 -2.27 -14.70 -18.59
C GLN A 616 -3.15 -15.82 -19.18
N ARG A 617 -4.45 -15.87 -18.85
CA ARG A 617 -5.36 -16.93 -19.29
C ARG A 617 -6.84 -16.51 -19.24
N PRO A 618 -7.73 -17.14 -20.04
CA PRO A 618 -9.17 -17.03 -19.86
C PRO A 618 -9.66 -17.81 -18.64
N TYR A 619 -10.89 -17.53 -18.21
CA TYR A 619 -11.56 -18.26 -17.12
C TYR A 619 -12.00 -19.66 -17.56
N GLY A 620 -11.63 -20.69 -16.77
CA GLY A 620 -12.07 -22.08 -16.89
C GLY A 620 -12.30 -22.71 -15.51
N SER A 621 -11.46 -23.67 -15.11
CA SER A 621 -11.49 -24.34 -13.79
C SER A 621 -10.08 -24.53 -13.19
N TYR A 622 -9.08 -23.83 -13.71
CA TYR A 622 -7.67 -24.02 -13.35
C TYR A 622 -7.41 -23.77 -11.86
N VAL A 623 -8.03 -22.75 -11.27
CA VAL A 623 -7.74 -22.36 -9.90
C VAL A 623 -8.21 -23.44 -8.93
N MET A 624 -9.42 -23.98 -9.11
CA MET A 624 -9.92 -25.06 -8.26
C MET A 624 -9.04 -26.32 -8.37
N GLU A 625 -8.62 -26.67 -9.60
CA GLU A 625 -7.77 -27.85 -9.82
C GLU A 625 -6.39 -27.74 -9.16
N ASN A 626 -5.91 -26.52 -8.91
CA ASN A 626 -4.57 -26.23 -8.39
C ASN A 626 -4.59 -25.56 -7.00
N VAL A 627 -5.75 -25.44 -6.38
CA VAL A 627 -5.91 -24.77 -5.07
C VAL A 627 -5.04 -25.45 -4.01
N LEU A 628 -4.62 -24.72 -2.99
CA LEU A 628 -3.79 -25.27 -1.93
C LEU A 628 -4.64 -25.52 -0.68
N PHE A 629 -4.43 -26.65 0.00
CA PHE A 629 -5.08 -26.94 1.28
C PHE A 629 -4.10 -26.72 2.44
N LYS A 630 -4.58 -26.17 3.56
CA LYS A 630 -3.84 -26.22 4.82
C LYS A 630 -4.28 -27.45 5.59
N VAL A 631 -3.57 -28.56 5.36
CA VAL A 631 -3.97 -29.88 5.87
C VAL A 631 -3.45 -30.11 7.28
N SER A 632 -2.14 -29.91 7.47
CA SER A 632 -1.43 -30.37 8.66
C SER A 632 -1.40 -29.33 9.77
N TYR A 633 -1.19 -28.06 9.42
CA TYR A 633 -0.87 -27.01 10.40
C TYR A 633 -1.69 -25.72 10.14
N PRO A 634 -2.23 -25.07 11.19
CA PRO A 634 -2.90 -23.77 11.11
C PRO A 634 -1.88 -22.63 11.01
N ALA A 635 -1.06 -22.66 9.95
CA ALA A 635 0.09 -21.80 9.74
C ALA A 635 -0.07 -20.95 8.47
N GLU A 636 0.63 -19.80 8.41
CA GLU A 636 0.78 -19.05 7.17
C GLU A 636 1.40 -19.95 6.08
N PHE A 637 0.86 -19.90 4.86
CA PHE A 637 1.07 -20.95 3.86
C PHE A 637 2.54 -21.11 3.44
N HIS A 638 3.30 -20.01 3.37
CA HIS A 638 4.72 -20.00 2.98
C HIS A 638 5.62 -20.74 3.98
N SER A 639 5.12 -21.07 5.17
CA SER A 639 5.84 -21.84 6.19
C SER A 639 5.53 -23.33 6.22
N GLN A 640 4.49 -23.80 5.52
CA GLN A 640 3.98 -25.18 5.66
C GLN A 640 5.07 -26.24 5.44
N THR A 641 5.89 -26.07 4.40
CA THR A 641 7.01 -26.98 4.09
C THR A 641 8.18 -26.84 5.06
N ALA A 642 8.42 -25.65 5.63
CA ALA A 642 9.42 -25.46 6.68
C ALA A 642 9.02 -26.20 7.96
N VAL A 643 7.75 -26.14 8.34
CA VAL A 643 7.20 -26.87 9.49
C VAL A 643 7.25 -28.39 9.25
N GLU A 644 6.92 -28.86 8.04
CA GLU A 644 7.06 -30.27 7.68
C GLU A 644 8.54 -30.73 7.73
N ALA A 645 9.47 -29.95 7.20
CA ALA A 645 10.90 -30.23 7.30
C ALA A 645 11.38 -30.29 8.76
N ALA A 646 10.91 -29.36 9.60
CA ALA A 646 11.23 -29.35 11.03
C ALA A 646 10.72 -30.60 11.74
N GLN A 647 9.49 -31.05 11.42
CA GLN A 647 8.93 -32.29 11.97
C GLN A 647 9.75 -33.53 11.58
N ARG A 648 10.21 -33.61 10.32
CA ARG A 648 11.08 -34.70 9.85
C ARG A 648 12.45 -34.68 10.53
N LEU A 649 13.03 -33.50 10.70
CA LEU A 649 14.29 -33.31 11.44
C LEU A 649 14.14 -33.63 12.94
N ASN A 650 12.98 -33.35 13.54
CA ASN A 650 12.68 -33.75 14.92
C ASN A 650 12.82 -35.27 15.13
N LYS A 651 12.32 -36.08 14.16
CA LYS A 651 12.50 -37.54 14.18
C LYS A 651 13.99 -37.94 14.10
N LYS A 652 14.79 -37.27 13.28
CA LYS A 652 16.24 -37.51 13.16
C LYS A 652 16.97 -37.16 14.46
N LEU A 653 16.69 -36.00 15.05
CA LEU A 653 17.24 -35.58 16.35
C LEU A 653 16.93 -36.60 17.45
N LYS A 654 15.67 -37.04 17.54
CA LYS A 654 15.24 -38.04 18.52
C LYS A 654 15.97 -39.38 18.33
N ALA A 655 16.18 -39.83 17.10
CA ALA A 655 16.94 -41.05 16.81
C ALA A 655 18.41 -40.95 17.22
N MET A 656 18.96 -39.74 17.29
CA MET A 656 20.31 -39.45 17.78
C MET A 656 20.38 -39.21 19.30
N GLY A 657 19.25 -39.31 20.02
CA GLY A 657 19.17 -38.96 21.44
C GLY A 657 19.34 -37.46 21.71
N LYS A 658 19.06 -36.61 20.71
CA LYS A 658 19.15 -35.15 20.77
C LYS A 658 17.75 -34.51 20.80
N SER A 659 17.69 -33.26 21.23
CA SER A 659 16.47 -32.46 21.31
C SER A 659 16.66 -31.06 20.74
N ALA A 660 15.61 -30.22 20.79
CA ALA A 660 15.71 -28.81 20.43
C ALA A 660 16.76 -28.04 21.26
N GLU A 661 17.08 -28.49 22.48
CA GLU A 661 18.11 -27.87 23.32
C GLU A 661 19.52 -28.05 22.76
N ASP A 662 19.74 -29.08 21.92
CA ASP A 662 21.04 -29.36 21.31
C ASP A 662 21.29 -28.52 20.05
N ILE A 663 20.29 -27.79 19.56
CA ILE A 663 20.40 -26.98 18.35
C ILE A 663 21.17 -25.69 18.66
N GLU A 664 22.21 -25.44 17.87
CA GLU A 664 22.97 -24.20 17.90
C GLU A 664 22.36 -23.15 16.97
N HIS A 665 22.06 -23.52 15.72
CA HIS A 665 21.45 -22.64 14.71
C HIS A 665 20.75 -23.45 13.61
N VAL A 666 19.73 -22.85 12.96
CA VAL A 666 19.05 -23.42 11.79
C VAL A 666 19.04 -22.42 10.64
N VAL A 667 19.44 -22.83 9.45
CA VAL A 667 19.27 -22.04 8.21
C VAL A 667 18.03 -22.56 7.47
N ASN A 668 17.08 -21.68 7.20
CA ASN A 668 15.94 -21.93 6.31
C ASN A 668 16.19 -21.30 4.94
N ARG A 669 16.57 -22.13 3.97
CA ARG A 669 16.66 -21.74 2.56
C ARG A 669 15.25 -21.78 1.96
N THR A 670 14.75 -20.63 1.50
CA THR A 670 13.33 -20.41 1.19
C THR A 670 13.15 -19.48 -0.02
N HIS A 671 11.92 -19.18 -0.44
CA HIS A 671 11.61 -18.28 -1.55
C HIS A 671 11.31 -16.84 -1.10
N GLU A 672 11.41 -15.86 -2.02
CA GLU A 672 11.22 -14.41 -1.79
C GLU A 672 9.98 -14.08 -0.96
N ALA A 673 8.85 -14.71 -1.28
CA ALA A 673 7.59 -14.46 -0.60
C ALA A 673 7.64 -14.82 0.89
N CYS A 674 8.34 -15.89 1.28
CA CYS A 674 8.47 -16.28 2.69
C CYS A 674 9.23 -15.19 3.47
N ILE A 675 10.34 -14.71 2.90
CA ILE A 675 11.17 -13.66 3.49
C ILE A 675 10.38 -12.36 3.62
N ARG A 676 9.71 -11.93 2.56
CA ARG A 676 8.97 -10.67 2.56
C ARG A 676 7.77 -10.67 3.53
N ILE A 677 7.15 -11.82 3.78
CA ILE A 677 5.87 -11.91 4.50
C ILE A 677 6.05 -12.32 5.95
N ILE A 678 6.86 -13.36 6.20
CA ILE A 678 6.87 -14.08 7.48
C ILE A 678 8.26 -14.27 8.10
N ASP A 679 9.32 -13.67 7.54
CA ASP A 679 10.61 -13.58 8.22
C ASP A 679 10.57 -12.46 9.28
N LYS A 680 10.63 -12.86 10.55
CA LYS A 680 10.55 -11.95 11.71
C LYS A 680 11.56 -12.32 12.80
N GLN A 681 12.75 -12.82 12.43
CA GLN A 681 13.74 -13.40 13.35
C GLN A 681 13.95 -12.61 14.65
N PHE A 682 14.07 -11.28 14.58
CA PHE A 682 14.34 -10.42 15.73
C PHE A 682 13.17 -9.53 16.16
N LYS A 683 12.00 -9.67 15.53
CA LYS A 683 10.81 -8.93 15.95
C LYS A 683 10.27 -9.56 17.25
N PRO A 684 9.89 -8.78 18.27
CA PRO A 684 9.10 -9.28 19.40
C PRO A 684 7.76 -9.85 18.94
N MET A 685 7.33 -10.96 19.56
CA MET A 685 6.04 -11.61 19.29
C MET A 685 5.00 -11.09 20.29
N GLU A 686 4.24 -10.07 19.90
CA GLU A 686 3.34 -9.32 20.81
C GLU A 686 1.90 -9.86 20.85
N ASN A 687 1.50 -10.69 19.89
CA ASN A 687 0.14 -11.19 19.77
C ASN A 687 0.08 -12.45 18.88
N PHE A 688 -1.08 -13.11 18.88
CA PHE A 688 -1.40 -14.27 18.03
C PHE A 688 -0.98 -14.07 16.56
N ALA A 689 -1.32 -12.93 15.98
CA ALA A 689 -1.12 -12.66 14.56
C ALA A 689 0.34 -12.36 14.20
N ASP A 690 1.19 -12.07 15.18
CA ASP A 690 2.63 -12.00 14.96
C ASP A 690 3.26 -13.38 14.89
N ARG A 691 2.80 -14.31 15.74
CA ARG A 691 3.30 -15.68 15.83
C ARG A 691 2.86 -16.55 14.65
N ASP A 692 1.60 -16.45 14.24
CA ASP A 692 1.08 -17.20 13.07
C ASP A 692 1.69 -16.72 11.73
N HIS A 693 2.34 -15.55 11.71
CA HIS A 693 3.08 -14.97 10.58
C HIS A 693 4.59 -14.83 10.87
N CYS A 694 5.18 -15.78 11.61
CA CYS A 694 6.62 -15.85 11.84
C CYS A 694 7.12 -17.28 11.55
N VAL A 695 7.83 -17.47 10.43
CA VAL A 695 8.35 -18.80 10.06
C VAL A 695 9.27 -19.37 11.14
N GLN A 696 10.07 -18.51 11.79
CA GLN A 696 10.93 -18.91 12.89
C GLN A 696 10.14 -19.40 14.10
N TYR A 697 9.03 -18.76 14.43
CA TYR A 697 8.18 -19.16 15.56
C TYR A 697 7.54 -20.53 15.29
N MET A 698 6.99 -20.72 14.09
CA MET A 698 6.35 -21.97 13.71
C MET A 698 7.34 -23.14 13.64
N VAL A 699 8.53 -22.92 13.08
CA VAL A 699 9.60 -23.92 13.00
C VAL A 699 10.16 -24.24 14.40
N SER A 700 10.42 -23.24 15.24
CA SER A 700 10.90 -23.47 16.60
C SER A 700 9.88 -24.19 17.48
N THR A 701 8.59 -23.86 17.38
CA THR A 701 7.50 -24.57 18.07
C THR A 701 7.47 -26.04 17.67
N MET A 702 7.60 -26.34 16.37
CA MET A 702 7.69 -27.72 15.89
C MET A 702 8.94 -28.47 16.40
N PHE A 703 10.10 -27.81 16.51
CA PHE A 703 11.27 -28.44 17.11
C PHE A 703 11.09 -28.73 18.61
N VAL A 704 10.47 -27.81 19.37
CA VAL A 704 10.35 -27.94 20.82
C VAL A 704 9.24 -28.91 21.23
N PHE A 705 8.06 -28.81 20.60
CA PHE A 705 6.88 -29.56 21.02
C PHE A 705 6.49 -30.70 20.07
N ASN A 706 7.13 -30.77 18.88
CA ASN A 706 6.77 -31.73 17.83
C ASN A 706 5.28 -31.69 17.43
N ARG A 707 4.70 -30.50 17.52
CA ARG A 707 3.34 -30.15 17.07
C ARG A 707 3.28 -28.66 16.72
N LEU A 708 2.23 -28.26 16.02
CA LEU A 708 1.88 -26.87 15.77
C LEU A 708 0.36 -26.77 15.63
N GLU A 709 -0.29 -26.20 16.64
CA GLU A 709 -1.75 -26.12 16.78
C GLU A 709 -2.20 -24.67 16.97
N ALA A 710 -3.48 -24.37 16.73
CA ALA A 710 -4.01 -23.02 16.86
C ALA A 710 -3.89 -22.48 18.31
N THR A 711 -3.88 -23.39 19.29
CA THR A 711 -3.67 -23.13 20.71
C THR A 711 -2.23 -22.78 21.07
N ASP A 712 -1.26 -22.93 20.16
CA ASP A 712 0.12 -22.56 20.42
C ASP A 712 0.39 -21.05 20.20
N TYR A 713 -0.51 -20.32 19.51
CA TYR A 713 -0.33 -18.90 19.19
C TYR A 713 -0.83 -17.86 20.23
N PRO A 714 -1.84 -18.11 21.09
CA PRO A 714 -2.24 -17.17 22.14
C PRO A 714 -1.11 -16.78 23.10
N ASP A 715 -1.17 -15.60 23.72
CA ASP A 715 -0.10 -15.08 24.60
C ASP A 715 0.12 -15.93 25.86
N ASP A 716 -0.93 -16.62 26.30
CA ASP A 716 -0.97 -17.50 27.46
C ASP A 716 -0.65 -18.97 27.13
N SER A 717 -0.32 -19.28 25.87
CA SER A 717 0.03 -20.65 25.47
C SER A 717 1.39 -21.10 26.02
N GLU A 718 1.55 -22.42 26.21
CA GLU A 718 2.84 -22.98 26.64
C GLU A 718 3.96 -22.69 25.63
N ALA A 719 3.63 -22.63 24.33
CA ALA A 719 4.58 -22.33 23.28
C ALA A 719 5.00 -20.85 23.28
N ALA A 720 4.07 -19.92 23.49
CA ALA A 720 4.36 -18.48 23.55
C ALA A 720 5.17 -18.09 24.78
N GLN A 721 5.02 -18.82 25.89
CA GLN A 721 5.77 -18.60 27.14
C GLN A 721 7.10 -19.37 27.20
N SER A 722 7.39 -20.24 26.24
CA SER A 722 8.58 -21.08 26.24
C SER A 722 9.85 -20.28 25.91
N ALA A 723 10.76 -20.17 26.88
CA ALA A 723 12.07 -19.57 26.68
C ALA A 723 12.92 -20.31 25.62
N LEU A 724 12.70 -21.62 25.46
CA LEU A 724 13.39 -22.43 24.45
C LEU A 724 12.87 -22.12 23.04
N VAL A 725 11.56 -21.98 22.86
CA VAL A 725 10.97 -21.52 21.58
C VAL A 725 11.52 -20.15 21.22
N GLU A 726 11.49 -19.21 22.16
CA GLU A 726 11.99 -17.85 21.90
C GLU A 726 13.50 -17.83 21.58
N SER A 727 14.31 -18.59 22.31
CA SER A 727 15.75 -18.69 22.04
C SER A 727 16.02 -19.31 20.67
N LEU A 728 15.34 -20.41 20.32
CA LEU A 728 15.53 -21.10 19.04
C LEU A 728 15.01 -20.25 17.87
N ARG A 729 13.90 -19.54 18.04
CA ARG A 729 13.35 -18.60 17.05
C ARG A 729 14.39 -17.58 16.58
N GLN A 730 15.14 -17.00 17.52
CA GLN A 730 16.20 -16.03 17.21
C GLN A 730 17.42 -16.65 16.52
N LYS A 731 17.53 -17.99 16.52
CA LYS A 731 18.60 -18.77 15.89
C LYS A 731 18.18 -19.45 14.58
N ILE A 732 16.99 -19.13 14.06
CA ILE A 732 16.55 -19.58 12.75
C ILE A 732 16.69 -18.39 11.78
N SER A 733 17.62 -18.47 10.83
CA SER A 733 17.78 -17.46 9.78
C SER A 733 17.12 -17.89 8.48
N CYS A 734 16.65 -16.94 7.68
CA CYS A 734 16.09 -17.19 6.36
C CYS A 734 17.05 -16.70 5.27
N VAL A 735 17.22 -17.50 4.22
CA VAL A 735 18.04 -17.17 3.04
C VAL A 735 17.23 -17.44 1.78
N GLU A 736 17.21 -16.50 0.84
CA GLU A 736 16.50 -16.68 -0.42
C GLU A 736 17.24 -17.67 -1.33
N ASP A 737 16.50 -18.61 -1.90
CA ASP A 737 16.92 -19.42 -3.03
C ASP A 737 16.20 -18.94 -4.32
N PRO A 738 16.95 -18.41 -5.31
CA PRO A 738 16.37 -17.92 -6.55
C PRO A 738 15.58 -18.97 -7.36
N GLN A 739 15.95 -20.26 -7.26
CA GLN A 739 15.25 -21.35 -7.93
C GLN A 739 13.92 -21.65 -7.23
N PHE A 740 13.86 -21.61 -5.89
CA PHE A 740 12.59 -21.70 -5.17
C PHE A 740 11.66 -20.52 -5.48
N THR A 741 12.21 -19.29 -5.57
CA THR A 741 11.43 -18.11 -6.00
C THR A 741 10.91 -18.27 -7.44
N LYS A 742 11.72 -18.80 -8.36
CA LYS A 742 11.29 -19.05 -9.74
C LYS A 742 10.16 -20.08 -9.81
N ASP A 743 10.31 -21.20 -9.11
CA ASP A 743 9.33 -22.30 -9.15
C ASP A 743 8.02 -21.96 -8.44
N TYR A 744 8.07 -21.06 -7.45
CA TYR A 744 6.88 -20.46 -6.82
C TYR A 744 6.00 -19.70 -7.83
N HIS A 745 6.61 -19.04 -8.82
CA HIS A 745 5.89 -18.29 -9.86
C HIS A 745 5.55 -19.10 -11.11
N ASP A 746 6.19 -20.25 -11.32
CA ASP A 746 5.96 -21.12 -12.48
C ASP A 746 4.56 -21.76 -12.42
N PRO A 747 3.63 -21.45 -13.35
CA PRO A 747 2.26 -21.97 -13.34
C PRO A 747 2.14 -23.50 -13.42
N GLU A 748 3.18 -24.19 -13.92
CA GLU A 748 3.22 -25.65 -14.02
C GLU A 748 3.74 -26.30 -12.72
N LYS A 749 4.40 -25.53 -11.84
CA LYS A 749 4.96 -26.02 -10.58
C LYS A 749 4.22 -25.50 -9.36
N ARG A 750 4.25 -24.18 -9.15
CA ARG A 750 3.72 -23.46 -7.98
C ARG A 750 4.14 -24.06 -6.64
N THR A 751 5.38 -24.54 -6.55
CA THR A 751 5.92 -25.12 -5.30
C THR A 751 6.15 -24.04 -4.25
N ILE A 752 6.10 -24.43 -2.98
CA ILE A 752 6.26 -23.55 -1.81
C ILE A 752 7.44 -24.10 -1.02
N SER A 753 8.61 -24.10 -1.63
CA SER A 753 9.76 -24.85 -1.13
C SER A 753 10.43 -24.18 0.08
N ASN A 754 10.72 -24.98 1.10
CA ASN A 754 11.64 -24.62 2.17
C ASN A 754 12.63 -25.78 2.40
N ALA A 755 13.84 -25.43 2.83
CA ALA A 755 14.91 -26.37 3.13
C ALA A 755 15.59 -25.98 4.44
N LEU A 756 15.65 -26.91 5.40
CA LEU A 756 16.21 -26.66 6.72
C LEU A 756 17.55 -27.37 6.89
N THR A 757 18.59 -26.59 7.22
CA THR A 757 19.90 -27.10 7.66
C THR A 757 20.08 -26.83 9.15
N VAL A 758 20.27 -27.87 9.95
CA VAL A 758 20.40 -27.78 11.42
C VAL A 758 21.85 -28.02 11.83
N THR A 759 22.43 -27.08 12.57
CA THR A 759 23.73 -27.21 13.22
C THR A 759 23.54 -27.41 14.72
N LEU A 760 24.16 -28.44 15.28
CA LEU A 760 24.12 -28.76 16.71
C LEU A 760 25.27 -28.09 17.47
N LYS A 761 25.12 -27.98 18.79
CA LYS A 761 26.11 -27.40 19.73
C LYS A 761 27.44 -28.15 19.76
N ASP A 762 27.46 -29.43 19.39
CA ASP A 762 28.67 -30.24 19.28
C ASP A 762 29.39 -30.07 17.92
N GLY A 763 28.89 -29.19 17.06
CA GLY A 763 29.43 -28.90 15.73
C GLY A 763 28.89 -29.82 14.62
N THR A 764 28.06 -30.81 14.95
CA THR A 764 27.43 -31.69 13.94
C THR A 764 26.46 -30.87 13.07
N VAL A 765 26.53 -31.05 11.75
CA VAL A 765 25.58 -30.48 10.79
C VAL A 765 24.74 -31.62 10.22
N LEU A 766 23.41 -31.54 10.37
CA LEU A 766 22.50 -32.52 9.77
C LEU A 766 22.36 -32.29 8.26
N GLU A 767 22.10 -33.36 7.52
CA GLU A 767 21.73 -33.28 6.10
C GLU A 767 20.51 -32.36 5.93
N GLU A 768 20.57 -31.48 4.93
CA GLU A 768 19.50 -30.52 4.64
C GLU A 768 18.19 -31.26 4.33
N GLU A 769 17.12 -30.93 5.04
CA GLU A 769 15.80 -31.48 4.79
C GLU A 769 15.01 -30.53 3.88
N VAL A 770 14.77 -30.95 2.64
CA VAL A 770 14.05 -30.17 1.62
C VAL A 770 12.62 -30.68 1.48
N VAL A 771 11.65 -29.77 1.53
CA VAL A 771 10.25 -30.06 1.18
C VAL A 771 9.79 -29.04 0.15
N GLU A 772 9.57 -29.50 -1.09
CA GLU A 772 9.22 -28.61 -2.21
C GLU A 772 7.72 -28.29 -2.25
N ALA A 773 6.89 -29.32 -2.09
CA ALA A 773 5.44 -29.21 -2.15
C ALA A 773 4.84 -29.55 -0.78
N PRO A 774 4.08 -28.64 -0.14
CA PRO A 774 3.38 -28.95 1.09
C PRO A 774 2.32 -30.02 0.84
N LEU A 775 1.91 -30.75 1.88
CA LEU A 775 0.94 -31.85 1.75
C LEU A 775 -0.33 -31.43 0.98
N GLY A 776 -0.86 -30.23 1.24
CA GLY A 776 -2.05 -29.74 0.55
C GLY A 776 -1.84 -29.23 -0.89
N HIS A 777 -0.66 -29.37 -1.47
CA HIS A 777 -0.39 -29.04 -2.87
C HIS A 777 -1.03 -30.06 -3.82
N ARG A 778 -1.35 -29.64 -5.07
CA ARG A 778 -1.94 -30.52 -6.09
C ARG A 778 -1.14 -31.82 -6.30
N LEU A 779 0.19 -31.72 -6.31
CA LEU A 779 1.10 -32.86 -6.52
C LEU A 779 1.01 -33.95 -5.44
N ARG A 780 0.47 -33.64 -4.26
CA ARG A 780 0.32 -34.56 -3.12
C ARG A 780 -1.14 -34.82 -2.75
N ARG A 781 -2.08 -34.57 -3.68
CA ARG A 781 -3.53 -34.64 -3.43
C ARG A 781 -4.01 -35.94 -2.80
N GLU A 782 -3.59 -37.08 -3.34
CA GLU A 782 -4.05 -38.38 -2.84
C GLU A 782 -3.48 -38.69 -1.45
N GLU A 783 -2.27 -38.21 -1.13
CA GLU A 783 -1.69 -38.25 0.22
C GLU A 783 -2.46 -37.33 1.18
N ALA A 784 -2.95 -36.18 0.68
CA ALA A 784 -3.64 -35.18 1.48
C ALA A 784 -5.09 -35.56 1.85
N LYS A 785 -5.84 -36.23 0.96
CA LYS A 785 -7.28 -36.50 1.15
C LYS A 785 -7.60 -37.19 2.49
N PRO A 786 -6.89 -38.25 2.92
CA PRO A 786 -7.14 -38.86 4.23
C PRO A 786 -6.92 -37.89 5.39
N GLU A 787 -5.90 -37.03 5.31
CA GLU A 787 -5.57 -36.05 6.34
C GLU A 787 -6.55 -34.87 6.37
N ILE A 788 -7.08 -34.45 5.21
CA ILE A 788 -8.19 -33.48 5.12
C ILE A 788 -9.43 -34.04 5.82
N LEU A 789 -9.75 -35.31 5.59
CA LEU A 789 -10.89 -35.96 6.23
C LEU A 789 -10.69 -36.10 7.74
N ALA A 790 -9.47 -36.45 8.17
CA ALA A 790 -9.11 -36.51 9.59
C ALA A 790 -9.24 -35.13 10.26
N LYS A 791 -8.76 -34.06 9.61
CA LYS A 791 -8.94 -32.66 10.04
C LYS A 791 -10.42 -32.33 10.16
N TYR A 792 -11.22 -32.61 9.14
CA TYR A 792 -12.66 -32.37 9.14
C TYR A 792 -13.36 -33.11 10.31
N LYS A 793 -13.05 -34.39 10.53
CA LYS A 793 -13.56 -35.17 11.66
C LYS A 793 -13.18 -34.54 13.02
N ARG A 794 -11.94 -34.09 13.18
CA ARG A 794 -11.50 -33.39 14.41
C ARG A 794 -12.30 -32.12 14.66
N HIS A 795 -12.55 -31.32 13.63
CA HIS A 795 -13.27 -30.05 13.78
C HIS A 795 -14.78 -30.23 14.03
N LEU A 796 -15.36 -31.37 13.62
CA LEU A 796 -16.75 -31.71 13.92
C LEU A 796 -16.96 -32.13 15.39
N GLY A 797 -16.02 -32.88 15.97
CA GLY A 797 -16.15 -33.53 17.28
C GLY A 797 -16.60 -32.62 18.44
N PRO A 798 -16.06 -31.41 18.59
CA PRO A 798 -16.45 -30.48 19.64
C PRO A 798 -17.91 -29.95 19.53
N HIS A 799 -18.55 -30.12 18.37
CA HIS A 799 -19.85 -29.54 18.06
C HIS A 799 -20.99 -30.56 18.03
N TYR A 800 -20.69 -31.83 17.76
CA TYR A 800 -21.70 -32.86 17.54
C TYR A 800 -21.35 -34.20 18.22
N PRO A 801 -22.35 -35.02 18.58
CA PRO A 801 -22.12 -36.38 19.06
C PRO A 801 -21.38 -37.25 18.03
N ALA A 802 -20.58 -38.21 18.50
CA ALA A 802 -19.72 -39.05 17.65
C ALA A 802 -20.47 -39.74 16.49
N GLU A 803 -21.67 -40.26 16.73
CA GLU A 803 -22.50 -40.89 15.68
C GLU A 803 -22.84 -39.93 14.55
N HIS A 804 -23.17 -38.67 14.87
CA HIS A 804 -23.46 -37.64 13.87
C HIS A 804 -22.20 -37.21 13.12
N VAL A 805 -21.07 -37.13 13.81
CA VAL A 805 -19.76 -36.89 13.18
C VAL A 805 -19.43 -37.98 12.17
N ASP A 806 -19.59 -39.25 12.53
CA ASP A 806 -19.31 -40.37 11.62
C ASP A 806 -20.26 -40.39 10.41
N LYS A 807 -21.52 -39.97 10.59
CA LYS A 807 -22.47 -39.78 9.50
C LYS A 807 -22.02 -38.68 8.53
N LEU A 808 -21.60 -37.52 9.03
CA LEU A 808 -21.11 -36.41 8.21
C LEU A 808 -19.81 -36.77 7.47
N VAL A 809 -18.88 -37.45 8.13
CA VAL A 809 -17.63 -37.94 7.52
C VAL A 809 -17.93 -38.96 6.42
N SER A 810 -18.85 -39.88 6.65
CA SER A 810 -19.26 -40.87 5.63
C SER A 810 -19.93 -40.18 4.44
N LEU A 811 -20.78 -39.19 4.68
CA LEU A 811 -21.44 -38.40 3.64
C LEU A 811 -20.42 -37.60 2.80
N ALA A 812 -19.39 -37.04 3.43
CA ALA A 812 -18.32 -36.31 2.74
C ALA A 812 -17.54 -37.19 1.72
N GLN A 813 -17.51 -38.51 1.95
CA GLN A 813 -16.85 -39.47 1.05
C GLN A 813 -17.78 -39.99 -0.05
N ASP A 814 -19.11 -39.88 0.10
CA ASP A 814 -20.09 -40.31 -0.89
C ASP A 814 -20.48 -39.16 -1.83
N ALA A 815 -19.63 -38.95 -2.83
CA ALA A 815 -19.81 -37.92 -3.86
C ALA A 815 -21.20 -37.96 -4.52
N LYS A 816 -21.75 -39.15 -4.76
CA LYS A 816 -23.04 -39.29 -5.45
C LYS A 816 -24.18 -38.80 -4.56
N THR A 817 -24.15 -39.14 -3.27
CA THR A 817 -25.21 -38.74 -2.34
C THR A 817 -25.12 -37.26 -2.02
N ILE A 818 -23.92 -36.74 -1.72
CA ILE A 818 -23.74 -35.32 -1.35
C ILE A 818 -24.13 -34.40 -2.53
N ASP A 819 -23.68 -34.68 -3.75
CA ASP A 819 -23.94 -33.83 -4.92
C ASP A 819 -25.44 -33.61 -5.19
N ASN A 820 -26.27 -34.61 -4.90
CA ASN A 820 -27.71 -34.60 -5.20
C ASN A 820 -28.58 -34.09 -4.04
N MET A 821 -28.00 -33.78 -2.88
CA MET A 821 -28.72 -33.29 -1.71
C MET A 821 -29.15 -31.83 -1.91
N ASP A 822 -30.36 -31.49 -1.45
CA ASP A 822 -30.80 -30.10 -1.40
C ASP A 822 -29.94 -29.32 -0.39
N VAL A 823 -29.53 -28.11 -0.75
CA VAL A 823 -28.59 -27.33 0.07
C VAL A 823 -29.15 -27.04 1.47
N ASP A 824 -30.43 -26.73 1.59
CA ASP A 824 -31.09 -26.44 2.87
C ASP A 824 -31.14 -27.67 3.80
N GLU A 825 -31.36 -28.85 3.23
CA GLU A 825 -31.33 -30.12 3.96
C GLU A 825 -29.91 -30.46 4.41
N TYR A 826 -28.91 -30.20 3.56
CA TYR A 826 -27.50 -30.37 3.92
C TYR A 826 -27.08 -29.41 5.04
N VAL A 827 -27.47 -28.13 4.96
CA VAL A 827 -27.20 -27.13 6.01
C VAL A 827 -27.89 -27.51 7.32
N ASP A 828 -29.11 -28.07 7.26
CA ASP A 828 -29.83 -28.54 8.46
C ASP A 828 -29.09 -29.64 9.22
N LEU A 829 -28.18 -30.39 8.58
CA LEU A 829 -27.30 -31.35 9.26
C LEU A 829 -26.28 -30.68 10.21
N TYR A 830 -26.07 -29.38 10.10
CA TYR A 830 -25.10 -28.63 10.91
C TYR A 830 -25.76 -27.67 11.91
N VAL A 831 -27.08 -27.62 11.96
CA VAL A 831 -27.77 -26.74 12.91
C VAL A 831 -27.73 -27.38 14.29
N LYS A 832 -27.38 -26.60 15.32
CA LYS A 832 -27.49 -27.06 16.69
C LYS A 832 -28.97 -27.05 17.09
N ASN A 833 -29.47 -28.20 17.54
CA ASN A 833 -30.83 -28.33 18.08
C ASN A 833 -30.89 -27.87 19.53
#